data_AF-A0A2I0CZD8-F1
#
_entry.id   AF-A0A2I0CZD8-F1
#
_cell.length_a   1.000
_cell.length_b   1.000
_cell.length_c   1.000
_cell.angle_alpha   90.00
_cell.angle_beta   90.00
_cell.angle_gamma   90.00
#
_symmetry.space_group_name_H-M   'P 1'
#
loop_
_entity.id
_entity.type
_entity.pdbx_description
1 polymer ?
#
loop_
_entity_poly.entity_id
_entity_poly.type
_entity_poly.pdbx_seq_one_letter_code
_entity_poly.pdbx_strand_id
1 'polypeptide(L)'
;MTTTAPKSPFYDSRGSPVRLGKRIGSGGEGDVYELLSSPAMMVAKIYKKPLEEHKQEKLRLMAKGCNDELEAISAWPTDTLASRPGGPVVGFIMPRISDAEPVHKVYGPTHRKETFPHADWRFLVRAAKNLAAAFCVIHKYGYVVGDVNEGNILVNDTACVRLIDCDSFQVRSQNQLYYCEVGVAHFTPPELQKSEHYRLERTANQDNFGLAVLIFQLLFLGRHPYAGVYSGKEDMPIEKAIAEFRFPYGRNAKARLMAPPPNSVGLAVVPDTIASLFERAFAEAGMRDSGRPSAEEWWDALDPFESRLRRCGTDGVHYHYAGLSSCPWCRLEAASGVLIFLSADSITKIDLRREWQKVEAIPSPGALPAITPNTYYIQPAPLTPAVRQSLQFRKFRQLTGITLAVACLILAIGELVTDPLVILLIGLVAIALFFVPGSEEKERKKRWSHLETAEYMWKLWGRKWTDEAGDAAFLAQLARLRELRQAYERIDREFQRGVMALEKTVRDEQISGFLERYAITSGSLSRINPTQMAALTTAGIVTAADVTPGKLRRIPLLDPRVSGELISWRERLEKAFLFDPGKGPGRSGIRALVHKYQPQMRPVEAELVQGIHRLARIQQDVLKKRVILRAPVEKRARELAQARADYRPFESDIEEAIRREIEAVMRRIIAR
;
A
#
# COMPACT_ATOMS: atom_id res chain seq x y z
N MET A 1 14.82 -29.33 -19.07
CA MET A 1 14.66 -30.05 -20.36
C MET A 1 15.37 -29.25 -21.45
N THR A 2 16.56 -29.68 -21.85
CA THR A 2 17.35 -29.12 -22.96
C THR A 2 16.65 -29.40 -24.27
N THR A 3 15.93 -28.42 -24.81
CA THR A 3 15.24 -28.53 -26.10
C THR A 3 16.26 -28.39 -27.22
N THR A 4 16.50 -29.48 -27.94
CA THR A 4 17.50 -29.59 -29.01
C THR A 4 17.08 -28.79 -30.24
N ALA A 5 18.02 -28.02 -30.80
CA ALA A 5 17.85 -27.28 -32.05
C ALA A 5 17.56 -28.24 -33.23
N PRO A 6 16.86 -27.79 -34.28
CA PRO A 6 16.68 -28.57 -35.52
C PRO A 6 18.04 -28.95 -36.12
N LYS A 7 18.23 -30.23 -36.47
CA LYS A 7 19.51 -30.75 -37.00
C LYS A 7 19.82 -30.30 -38.43
N SER A 8 18.81 -29.89 -39.20
CA SER A 8 18.96 -29.45 -40.59
C SER A 8 19.07 -27.93 -40.68
N PRO A 9 19.97 -27.38 -41.52
CA PRO A 9 20.06 -25.94 -41.74
C PRO A 9 18.82 -25.42 -42.47
N PHE A 10 18.40 -24.20 -42.12
CA PHE A 10 17.47 -23.41 -42.92
C PHE A 10 18.27 -22.59 -43.94
N TYR A 11 17.60 -21.92 -44.86
CA TYR A 11 18.23 -21.12 -45.91
C TYR A 11 17.61 -19.73 -45.97
N ASP A 12 18.44 -18.70 -46.07
CA ASP A 12 18.00 -17.30 -46.24
C ASP A 12 17.47 -17.03 -47.66
N SER A 13 17.00 -15.82 -47.94
CA SER A 13 16.47 -15.46 -49.28
C SER A 13 17.49 -15.60 -50.41
N ARG A 14 18.79 -15.62 -50.10
CA ARG A 14 19.89 -15.82 -51.06
C ARG A 14 20.30 -17.29 -51.19
N GLY A 15 19.67 -18.19 -50.44
CA GLY A 15 20.02 -19.61 -50.40
C GLY A 15 21.23 -19.94 -49.53
N SER A 16 21.68 -19.01 -48.69
CA SER A 16 22.79 -19.24 -47.76
C SER A 16 22.31 -20.02 -46.53
N PRO A 17 23.07 -21.02 -46.03
CA PRO A 17 22.64 -21.84 -44.91
C PRO A 17 22.67 -21.07 -43.58
N VAL A 18 21.54 -21.08 -42.87
CA VAL A 18 21.32 -20.49 -41.55
C VAL A 18 21.17 -21.62 -40.52
N ARG A 19 22.04 -21.65 -39.51
CA ARG A 19 21.99 -22.64 -38.43
C ARG A 19 21.35 -22.05 -37.18
N LEU A 20 20.31 -22.73 -36.69
CA LEU A 20 19.60 -22.34 -35.48
C LEU A 20 20.32 -22.87 -34.24
N GLY A 21 20.37 -22.02 -33.21
CA GLY A 21 20.88 -22.33 -31.88
C GLY A 21 19.76 -22.70 -30.92
N LYS A 22 19.88 -22.25 -29.67
CA LYS A 22 18.90 -22.54 -28.63
C LYS A 22 17.57 -21.83 -28.94
N ARG A 23 16.45 -22.49 -28.60
CA ARG A 23 15.13 -21.85 -28.59
C ARG A 23 15.05 -20.86 -27.42
N ILE A 24 14.73 -19.60 -27.71
CA ILE A 24 14.62 -18.51 -26.72
C ILE A 24 13.17 -18.19 -26.34
N GLY A 25 12.22 -18.52 -27.22
CA GLY A 25 10.79 -18.29 -26.97
C GLY A 25 9.92 -19.22 -27.81
N SER A 26 8.69 -19.43 -27.36
CA SER A 26 7.66 -20.18 -28.09
C SER A 26 6.34 -19.44 -27.93
N GLY A 27 5.76 -18.98 -29.04
CA GLY A 27 4.44 -18.36 -29.11
C GLY A 27 3.38 -19.30 -29.70
N GLY A 28 2.18 -18.77 -29.94
CA GLY A 28 1.08 -19.53 -30.57
C GLY A 28 1.38 -19.92 -32.02
N GLU A 29 1.95 -19.00 -32.81
CA GLU A 29 2.20 -19.21 -34.25
C GLU A 29 3.56 -19.86 -34.56
N GLY A 30 4.57 -19.63 -33.71
CA GLY A 30 5.96 -19.96 -34.02
C GLY A 30 6.87 -19.98 -32.81
N ASP A 31 8.05 -20.56 -33.01
CA ASP A 31 9.15 -20.63 -32.05
C ASP A 31 10.28 -19.69 -32.49
N VAL A 32 10.93 -19.04 -31.52
CA VAL A 32 12.04 -18.11 -31.76
C VAL A 32 13.36 -18.77 -31.33
N TYR A 33 14.36 -18.71 -32.19
CA TYR A 33 15.67 -19.37 -32.03
C TYR A 33 16.82 -18.36 -32.19
N GLU A 34 17.92 -18.61 -31.48
CA GLU A 34 19.20 -17.92 -31.73
C GLU A 34 19.78 -18.33 -33.09
N LEU A 35 20.61 -17.47 -33.68
CA LEU A 35 21.40 -17.79 -34.87
C LEU A 35 22.84 -18.11 -34.48
N LEU A 36 23.37 -19.27 -34.89
CA LEU A 36 24.74 -19.68 -34.57
C LEU A 36 25.80 -18.97 -35.43
N SER A 37 25.41 -18.47 -36.61
CA SER A 37 26.33 -17.94 -37.63
C SER A 37 26.22 -16.43 -37.84
N SER A 38 25.43 -15.72 -37.02
CA SER A 38 25.08 -14.30 -37.18
C SER A 38 25.50 -13.52 -35.93
N PRO A 39 25.59 -12.17 -35.95
CA PRO A 39 25.81 -11.40 -34.73
C PRO A 39 24.80 -11.81 -33.65
N ALA A 40 25.20 -11.80 -32.37
CA ALA A 40 24.36 -12.19 -31.23
C ALA A 40 23.05 -11.37 -31.10
N MET A 41 22.88 -10.36 -31.95
CA MET A 41 21.77 -9.41 -32.02
C MET A 41 20.65 -9.85 -32.96
N MET A 42 20.72 -11.02 -33.61
CA MET A 42 19.68 -11.50 -34.54
C MET A 42 19.09 -12.85 -34.11
N VAL A 43 17.79 -13.03 -34.35
CA VAL A 43 17.02 -14.25 -34.03
C VAL A 43 16.14 -14.67 -35.20
N ALA A 44 15.77 -15.95 -35.24
CA ALA A 44 14.86 -16.50 -36.24
C ALA A 44 13.51 -16.89 -35.62
N LYS A 45 12.40 -16.42 -36.17
CA LYS A 45 11.05 -16.92 -35.88
C LYS A 45 10.68 -17.98 -36.92
N ILE A 46 10.37 -19.20 -36.48
CA ILE A 46 9.97 -20.33 -37.32
C ILE A 46 8.52 -20.69 -36.99
N TYR A 47 7.66 -20.73 -38.00
CA TYR A 47 6.24 -21.06 -37.81
C TYR A 47 6.03 -22.56 -37.60
N LYS A 48 5.04 -22.90 -36.77
CA LYS A 48 4.70 -24.29 -36.44
C LYS A 48 3.91 -24.99 -37.54
N LYS A 49 3.16 -24.22 -38.33
CA LYS A 49 2.34 -24.69 -39.45
C LYS A 49 2.89 -24.15 -40.77
N PRO A 50 2.73 -24.88 -41.89
CA PRO A 50 3.04 -24.35 -43.21
C PRO A 50 2.29 -23.03 -43.45
N LEU A 51 2.99 -22.05 -44.05
CA LEU A 51 2.43 -20.74 -44.35
C LEU A 51 1.69 -20.78 -45.70
N GLU A 52 0.49 -20.19 -45.73
CA GLU A 52 -0.22 -19.90 -46.98
C GLU A 52 0.59 -18.94 -47.86
N GLU A 53 0.44 -19.04 -49.19
CA GLU A 53 1.24 -18.24 -50.13
C GLU A 53 1.12 -16.74 -49.87
N HIS A 54 -0.08 -16.28 -49.50
CA HIS A 54 -0.33 -14.88 -49.14
C HIS A 54 0.53 -14.41 -47.94
N LYS A 55 0.70 -15.24 -46.90
CA LYS A 55 1.55 -14.90 -45.74
C LYS A 55 3.03 -14.99 -46.09
N GLN A 56 3.43 -15.90 -46.99
CA GLN A 56 4.80 -15.96 -47.50
C GLN A 56 5.17 -14.69 -48.29
N GLU A 57 4.28 -14.23 -49.18
CA GLU A 57 4.49 -13.01 -49.95
C GLU A 57 4.56 -11.77 -49.05
N LYS A 58 3.68 -11.67 -48.05
CA LYS A 58 3.73 -10.63 -47.01
C LYS A 58 5.11 -10.54 -46.36
N LEU A 59 5.66 -11.67 -45.91
CA LEU A 59 6.96 -11.72 -45.25
C LEU A 59 8.12 -11.32 -46.19
N ARG A 60 8.08 -11.75 -47.45
CA ARG A 60 9.05 -11.31 -48.47
C ARG A 60 9.00 -9.80 -48.70
N LEU A 61 7.79 -9.22 -48.75
CA LEU A 61 7.58 -7.79 -48.89
C LEU A 61 8.10 -7.01 -47.67
N MET A 62 7.81 -7.48 -46.46
CA MET A 62 8.30 -6.86 -45.23
C MET A 62 9.82 -6.88 -45.13
N ALA A 63 10.44 -8.03 -45.43
CA ALA A 63 11.91 -8.17 -45.45
C ALA A 63 12.55 -7.23 -46.47
N LYS A 64 11.97 -7.15 -47.68
CA LYS A 64 12.45 -6.23 -48.72
C LYS A 64 12.27 -4.76 -48.36
N GLY A 65 11.23 -4.42 -47.59
CA GLY A 65 10.94 -3.06 -47.13
C GLY A 65 11.69 -2.62 -45.88
N CYS A 66 12.50 -3.51 -45.28
CA CYS A 66 13.28 -3.20 -44.10
C CYS A 66 14.30 -2.08 -44.36
N ASN A 67 14.49 -1.21 -43.37
CA ASN A 67 15.46 -0.12 -43.37
C ASN A 67 15.93 0.18 -41.93
N ASP A 68 16.97 0.99 -41.80
CA ASP A 68 17.59 1.33 -40.52
C ASP A 68 16.60 1.94 -39.50
N GLU A 69 15.63 2.75 -39.95
CA GLU A 69 14.63 3.37 -39.05
C GLU A 69 13.69 2.30 -38.45
N LEU A 70 13.22 1.36 -39.28
CA LEU A 70 12.34 0.27 -38.84
C LEU A 70 13.07 -0.73 -37.92
N GLU A 71 14.32 -1.07 -38.27
CA GLU A 71 15.17 -1.96 -37.47
C GLU A 71 15.53 -1.33 -36.11
N ALA A 72 15.73 -0.01 -36.04
CA ALA A 72 16.06 0.70 -34.82
C ALA A 72 14.91 0.76 -33.80
N ILE A 73 13.65 0.63 -34.23
CA ILE A 73 12.46 0.76 -33.38
C ILE A 73 11.64 -0.51 -33.26
N SER A 74 12.01 -1.60 -33.94
CA SER A 74 11.22 -2.84 -33.91
C SER A 74 12.01 -4.11 -34.17
N ALA A 75 11.41 -5.26 -33.85
CA ALA A 75 11.83 -6.57 -34.33
C ALA A 75 11.33 -6.82 -35.76
N TRP A 76 11.67 -5.91 -36.68
CA TRP A 76 11.22 -5.99 -38.07
C TRP A 76 11.80 -7.22 -38.80
N PRO A 77 11.04 -7.89 -39.69
CA PRO A 77 11.61 -8.93 -40.55
C PRO A 77 12.71 -8.37 -41.45
N THR A 78 13.92 -8.91 -41.38
CA THR A 78 15.07 -8.49 -42.19
C THR A 78 15.35 -9.44 -43.35
N ASP A 79 15.03 -10.72 -43.19
CA ASP A 79 15.20 -11.74 -44.23
C ASP A 79 14.22 -12.91 -44.02
N THR A 80 13.84 -13.62 -45.08
CA THR A 80 12.97 -14.80 -45.01
C THR A 80 13.77 -16.09 -44.90
N LEU A 81 13.19 -17.12 -44.27
CA LEU A 81 13.79 -18.43 -44.11
C LEU A 81 12.99 -19.52 -44.81
N ALA A 82 13.68 -20.47 -45.44
CA ALA A 82 13.11 -21.66 -46.08
C ALA A 82 13.80 -22.95 -45.58
N SER A 83 13.10 -24.08 -45.59
CA SER A 83 13.67 -25.39 -45.21
C SER A 83 14.63 -25.98 -46.26
N ARG A 84 14.60 -25.46 -47.49
CA ARG A 84 15.49 -25.81 -48.60
C ARG A 84 15.75 -24.55 -49.44
N PRO A 85 16.88 -24.45 -50.18
CA PRO A 85 17.15 -23.31 -51.06
C PRO A 85 16.00 -23.11 -52.06
N GLY A 86 15.48 -21.88 -52.15
CA GLY A 86 14.34 -21.54 -53.02
C GLY A 86 13.00 -22.20 -52.65
N GLY A 87 12.89 -22.81 -51.47
CA GLY A 87 11.66 -23.43 -50.97
C GLY A 87 10.63 -22.41 -50.47
N PRO A 88 9.45 -22.90 -50.01
CA PRO A 88 8.45 -22.05 -49.38
C PRO A 88 9.01 -21.40 -48.11
N VAL A 89 8.54 -20.19 -47.81
CA VAL A 89 8.91 -19.47 -46.59
C VAL A 89 8.31 -20.20 -45.39
N VAL A 90 9.14 -20.49 -44.39
CA VAL A 90 8.76 -21.17 -43.13
C VAL A 90 9.04 -20.31 -41.90
N GLY A 91 9.66 -19.15 -42.09
CA GLY A 91 10.05 -18.24 -41.02
C GLY A 91 10.78 -17.01 -41.54
N PHE A 92 11.34 -16.23 -40.62
CA PHE A 92 12.11 -15.03 -40.94
C PHE A 92 13.14 -14.72 -39.86
N ILE A 93 14.12 -13.88 -40.20
CA ILE A 93 15.14 -13.32 -39.31
C ILE A 93 14.70 -11.92 -38.87
N MET A 94 14.96 -11.55 -37.61
CA MET A 94 14.68 -10.24 -37.05
C MET A 94 15.68 -9.85 -35.94
N PRO A 95 15.78 -8.56 -35.57
CA PRO A 95 16.56 -8.12 -34.41
C PRO A 95 16.12 -8.78 -33.10
N ARG A 96 17.10 -9.10 -32.26
CA ARG A 96 16.90 -9.59 -30.89
C ARG A 96 16.74 -8.42 -29.94
N ILE A 97 15.61 -8.37 -29.24
CA ILE A 97 15.39 -7.45 -28.13
C ILE A 97 15.49 -8.24 -26.83
N SER A 98 16.40 -7.85 -25.94
CA SER A 98 16.66 -8.57 -24.69
C SER A 98 16.82 -7.69 -23.45
N ASP A 99 16.97 -6.38 -23.66
CA ASP A 99 17.16 -5.35 -22.65
C ASP A 99 15.86 -4.55 -22.38
N ALA A 100 14.71 -5.07 -22.79
CA ALA A 100 13.42 -4.39 -22.71
C ALA A 100 12.32 -5.29 -22.16
N GLU A 101 11.34 -4.67 -21.51
CA GLU A 101 10.21 -5.32 -20.85
C GLU A 101 8.88 -4.78 -21.39
N PRO A 102 7.79 -5.55 -21.35
CA PRO A 102 6.48 -5.08 -21.81
C PRO A 102 6.03 -3.79 -21.11
N VAL A 103 5.41 -2.88 -21.88
CA VAL A 103 5.04 -1.53 -21.41
C VAL A 103 4.09 -1.53 -20.21
N HIS A 104 3.31 -2.60 -20.00
CA HIS A 104 2.45 -2.72 -18.80
C HIS A 104 3.23 -2.81 -17.49
N LYS A 105 4.47 -3.29 -17.53
CA LYS A 105 5.39 -3.24 -16.38
C LYS A 105 5.89 -1.82 -16.10
N VAL A 106 5.76 -0.91 -17.05
CA VAL A 106 6.17 0.49 -16.92
C VAL A 106 5.03 1.36 -16.41
N TYR A 107 3.86 1.36 -17.03
CA TYR A 107 2.80 2.30 -16.61
C TYR A 107 2.14 1.93 -15.27
N GLY A 108 2.09 0.65 -14.92
CA GLY A 108 1.43 0.16 -13.70
C GLY A 108 2.31 0.38 -12.46
N PRO A 109 1.87 1.14 -11.44
CA PRO A 109 2.71 1.44 -10.28
C PRO A 109 3.27 0.20 -9.57
N THR A 110 2.49 -0.88 -9.44
CA THR A 110 2.94 -2.10 -8.76
C THR A 110 4.11 -2.76 -9.48
N HIS A 111 3.93 -3.15 -10.75
CA HIS A 111 4.98 -3.80 -11.54
C HIS A 111 6.16 -2.86 -11.83
N ARG A 112 5.91 -1.56 -11.98
CA ARG A 112 6.97 -0.56 -12.19
C ARG A 112 7.92 -0.52 -11.00
N LYS A 113 7.42 -0.58 -9.77
CA LYS A 113 8.26 -0.58 -8.58
C LYS A 113 9.19 -1.80 -8.51
N GLU A 114 8.82 -2.91 -9.14
CA GLU A 114 9.64 -4.12 -9.22
C GLU A 114 10.65 -4.05 -10.37
N THR A 115 10.19 -3.66 -11.57
CA THR A 115 10.97 -3.76 -12.82
C THR A 115 11.72 -2.47 -13.14
N PHE A 116 11.09 -1.31 -12.95
CA PHE A 116 11.63 0.03 -13.22
C PHE A 116 11.50 0.97 -12.00
N PRO A 117 12.07 0.63 -10.84
CA PRO A 117 11.91 1.41 -9.59
C PRO A 117 12.44 2.85 -9.66
N HIS A 118 13.28 3.16 -10.66
CA HIS A 118 13.78 4.50 -10.93
C HIS A 118 12.90 5.32 -11.87
N ALA A 119 11.92 4.69 -12.51
CA ALA A 119 11.03 5.35 -13.43
C ALA A 119 10.05 6.24 -12.66
N ASP A 120 10.39 7.52 -12.59
CA ASP A 120 9.51 8.59 -12.16
C ASP A 120 8.60 9.03 -13.32
N TRP A 121 7.81 10.09 -13.11
CA TRP A 121 6.88 10.55 -14.15
C TRP A 121 7.59 11.10 -15.40
N ARG A 122 8.84 11.57 -15.30
CA ARG A 122 9.60 12.00 -16.49
C ARG A 122 9.92 10.81 -17.38
N PHE A 123 10.27 9.67 -16.78
CA PHE A 123 10.45 8.41 -17.52
C PHE A 123 9.18 8.01 -18.27
N LEU A 124 8.02 8.12 -17.62
CA LEU A 124 6.73 7.80 -18.24
C LEU A 124 6.39 8.74 -19.41
N VAL A 125 6.64 10.04 -19.26
CA VAL A 125 6.48 11.02 -20.34
C VAL A 125 7.43 10.72 -21.50
N ARG A 126 8.69 10.39 -21.22
CA ARG A 126 9.68 10.00 -22.24
C ARG A 126 9.28 8.72 -22.97
N ALA A 127 8.81 7.72 -22.25
CA ALA A 127 8.30 6.48 -22.86
C ALA A 127 7.11 6.76 -23.78
N ALA A 128 6.17 7.62 -23.36
CA ALA A 128 5.04 8.03 -24.20
C ALA A 128 5.49 8.79 -25.46
N LYS A 129 6.47 9.68 -25.33
CA LYS A 129 7.08 10.39 -26.46
C LYS A 129 7.74 9.43 -27.45
N ASN A 130 8.54 8.49 -26.96
CA ASN A 130 9.22 7.50 -27.79
C ASN A 130 8.25 6.51 -28.43
N LEU A 131 7.12 6.21 -27.78
CA LEU A 131 6.04 5.43 -28.35
C LEU A 131 5.40 6.15 -29.54
N ALA A 132 5.11 7.45 -29.40
CA ALA A 132 4.62 8.27 -30.50
C ALA A 132 5.62 8.33 -31.67
N ALA A 133 6.91 8.49 -31.39
CA ALA A 133 7.96 8.43 -32.41
C ALA A 133 7.99 7.10 -33.16
N ALA A 134 7.88 5.97 -32.45
CA ALA A 134 7.87 4.64 -33.09
C ALA A 134 6.67 4.49 -34.05
N PHE A 135 5.48 4.93 -33.65
CA PHE A 135 4.29 4.89 -34.52
C PHE A 135 4.43 5.84 -35.72
N CYS A 136 5.05 7.01 -35.54
CA CYS A 136 5.34 7.93 -36.63
C CYS A 136 6.20 7.27 -37.70
N VAL A 137 7.24 6.51 -37.30
CA VAL A 137 8.09 5.75 -38.24
C VAL A 137 7.30 4.67 -38.97
N ILE A 138 6.49 3.88 -38.28
CA ILE A 138 5.67 2.83 -38.92
C ILE A 138 4.70 3.43 -39.94
N HIS A 139 3.96 4.47 -39.57
CA HIS A 139 2.97 5.11 -40.44
C HIS A 139 3.62 5.87 -41.61
N LYS A 140 4.81 6.45 -41.43
CA LYS A 140 5.60 7.10 -42.50
C LYS A 140 5.87 6.16 -43.68
N TYR A 141 6.11 4.88 -43.42
CA TYR A 141 6.34 3.86 -44.46
C TYR A 141 5.05 3.19 -44.96
N GLY A 142 3.87 3.68 -44.57
CA GLY A 142 2.58 3.18 -45.03
C GLY A 142 2.14 1.86 -44.39
N TYR A 143 2.80 1.43 -43.31
CA TYR A 143 2.41 0.28 -42.52
C TYR A 143 1.40 0.67 -41.44
N VAL A 144 0.56 -0.28 -41.03
CA VAL A 144 -0.42 -0.11 -39.95
C VAL A 144 -0.19 -1.25 -38.96
N VAL A 145 0.02 -0.93 -37.68
CA VAL A 145 0.27 -1.90 -36.60
C VAL A 145 -0.91 -2.86 -36.50
N GLY A 146 -2.13 -2.32 -36.52
CA GLY A 146 -3.37 -3.07 -36.44
C GLY A 146 -3.65 -3.56 -35.04
N ASP A 147 -2.82 -4.46 -34.50
CA ASP A 147 -2.95 -5.01 -33.15
C ASP A 147 -2.13 -4.22 -32.13
N VAL A 148 -2.53 -2.96 -31.93
CA VAL A 148 -1.95 -2.12 -30.89
C VAL A 148 -2.34 -2.69 -29.53
N ASN A 149 -1.38 -3.19 -28.75
CA ASN A 149 -1.64 -3.66 -27.39
C ASN A 149 -0.38 -3.57 -26.52
N GLU A 150 -0.56 -3.63 -25.21
CA GLU A 150 0.51 -3.53 -24.21
C GLU A 150 1.54 -4.68 -24.22
N GLY A 151 1.25 -5.81 -24.89
CA GLY A 151 2.15 -6.94 -25.04
C GLY A 151 3.14 -6.77 -26.17
N ASN A 152 2.75 -6.05 -27.23
CA ASN A 152 3.56 -5.84 -28.44
C ASN A 152 4.51 -4.63 -28.36
N ILE A 153 4.51 -3.92 -27.22
CA ILE A 153 5.34 -2.74 -26.97
C ILE A 153 6.31 -3.05 -25.83
N LEU A 154 7.61 -3.02 -26.12
CA LEU A 154 8.66 -3.18 -25.13
C LEU A 154 9.32 -1.83 -24.82
N VAL A 155 9.76 -1.66 -23.57
CA VAL A 155 10.44 -0.46 -23.07
C VAL A 155 11.70 -0.86 -22.31
N ASN A 156 12.83 -0.21 -22.58
CA ASN A 156 14.08 -0.45 -21.85
C ASN A 156 14.31 0.55 -20.70
N ASP A 157 15.40 0.38 -19.93
CA ASP A 157 15.79 1.23 -18.80
C ASP A 157 16.10 2.71 -19.15
N THR A 158 16.12 3.05 -20.45
CA THR A 158 16.28 4.43 -20.93
C THR A 158 14.98 5.04 -21.47
N ALA A 159 13.85 4.33 -21.28
CA ALA A 159 12.54 4.64 -21.86
C ALA A 159 12.49 4.56 -23.40
N CYS A 160 13.44 3.86 -24.04
CA CYS A 160 13.38 3.58 -25.48
C CYS A 160 12.33 2.52 -25.75
N VAL A 161 11.52 2.72 -26.81
CA VAL A 161 10.43 1.84 -27.19
C VAL A 161 10.84 0.95 -28.35
N ARG A 162 10.51 -0.34 -28.27
CA ARG A 162 10.70 -1.32 -29.34
C ARG A 162 9.39 -2.07 -29.61
N LEU A 163 8.97 -2.13 -30.87
CA LEU A 163 7.79 -2.89 -31.29
C LEU A 163 8.16 -4.34 -31.58
N ILE A 164 7.31 -5.29 -31.21
CA ILE A 164 7.45 -6.71 -31.54
C ILE A 164 6.21 -7.22 -32.28
N ASP A 165 6.31 -8.47 -32.77
CA ASP A 165 5.27 -9.14 -33.56
C ASP A 165 4.90 -8.39 -34.84
N CYS A 166 5.90 -7.77 -35.48
CA CYS A 166 5.73 -6.95 -36.68
C CYS A 166 5.17 -7.73 -37.87
N ASP A 167 5.33 -9.06 -37.91
CA ASP A 167 4.75 -9.93 -38.95
C ASP A 167 3.21 -9.95 -38.95
N SER A 168 2.58 -9.46 -37.89
CA SER A 168 1.13 -9.26 -37.82
C SER A 168 0.66 -7.98 -38.54
N PHE A 169 1.54 -6.99 -38.77
CA PHE A 169 1.17 -5.65 -39.24
C PHE A 169 0.51 -5.69 -40.62
N GLN A 170 -0.38 -4.74 -40.89
CA GLN A 170 -0.97 -4.61 -42.22
C GLN A 170 0.02 -3.95 -43.18
N VAL A 171 0.16 -4.57 -44.34
CA VAL A 171 1.09 -4.15 -45.41
C VAL A 171 0.33 -3.98 -46.71
N ARG A 172 0.63 -2.92 -47.46
CA ARG A 172 0.09 -2.69 -48.80
C ARG A 172 1.20 -2.83 -49.84
N SER A 173 0.94 -3.56 -50.92
CA SER A 173 1.83 -3.68 -52.07
C SER A 173 1.03 -3.54 -53.37
N GLN A 174 1.24 -2.44 -54.11
CA GLN A 174 0.67 -2.07 -55.43
C GLN A 174 -0.81 -2.43 -55.68
N ASN A 175 -1.20 -3.71 -55.75
CA ASN A 175 -2.58 -4.18 -55.95
C ASN A 175 -3.13 -5.09 -54.84
N GLN A 176 -2.37 -5.39 -53.79
CA GLN A 176 -2.75 -6.33 -52.74
C GLN A 176 -2.58 -5.72 -51.35
N LEU A 177 -3.58 -5.96 -50.50
CA LEU A 177 -3.56 -5.65 -49.08
C LEU A 177 -3.39 -6.94 -48.29
N TYR A 178 -2.46 -6.94 -47.34
CA TYR A 178 -2.22 -8.03 -46.40
C TYR A 178 -2.71 -7.59 -45.02
N TYR A 179 -3.82 -8.17 -44.56
CA TYR A 179 -4.52 -7.74 -43.34
C TYR A 179 -3.78 -8.10 -42.04
N CYS A 180 -4.11 -7.38 -40.97
CA CYS A 180 -3.85 -7.80 -39.60
C CYS A 180 -5.06 -8.58 -39.07
N GLU A 181 -4.87 -9.86 -38.76
CA GLU A 181 -5.96 -10.79 -38.41
C GLU A 181 -6.24 -10.91 -36.90
N VAL A 182 -5.50 -10.16 -36.08
CA VAL A 182 -5.59 -10.19 -34.62
C VAL A 182 -5.93 -8.80 -34.06
N GLY A 183 -6.42 -8.76 -32.83
CA GLY A 183 -6.78 -7.52 -32.14
C GLY A 183 -7.19 -7.78 -30.69
N VAL A 184 -6.87 -6.82 -29.82
CA VAL A 184 -7.27 -6.84 -28.40
C VAL A 184 -8.37 -5.79 -28.17
N ALA A 185 -9.56 -6.25 -27.76
CA ALA A 185 -10.77 -5.42 -27.67
C ALA A 185 -10.59 -4.10 -26.89
N HIS A 186 -9.80 -4.09 -25.81
CA HIS A 186 -9.54 -2.90 -25.00
C HIS A 186 -8.79 -1.78 -25.74
N PHE A 187 -8.03 -2.12 -26.79
CA PHE A 187 -7.30 -1.17 -27.62
C PHE A 187 -7.94 -0.96 -29.00
N THR A 188 -8.99 -1.71 -29.30
CA THR A 188 -9.71 -1.64 -30.57
C THR A 188 -10.69 -0.46 -30.56
N PRO A 189 -10.65 0.45 -31.56
CA PRO A 189 -11.54 1.60 -31.62
C PRO A 189 -13.01 1.21 -31.89
N PRO A 190 -13.97 2.09 -31.57
CA PRO A 190 -15.41 1.80 -31.63
C PRO A 190 -15.91 1.29 -32.99
N GLU A 191 -15.36 1.83 -34.09
CA GLU A 191 -15.72 1.43 -35.46
C GLU A 191 -15.31 0.00 -35.82
N LEU A 192 -14.31 -0.57 -35.13
CA LEU A 192 -13.80 -1.91 -35.38
C LEU A 192 -14.39 -2.97 -34.46
N GLN A 193 -14.99 -2.57 -33.32
CA GLN A 193 -15.58 -3.51 -32.36
C GLN A 193 -16.85 -4.21 -32.89
N LYS A 194 -17.46 -3.68 -33.96
CA LYS A 194 -18.67 -4.25 -34.58
C LYS A 194 -18.37 -5.32 -35.63
N SER A 195 -17.11 -5.53 -35.98
CA SER A 195 -16.71 -6.49 -37.00
C SER A 195 -16.55 -7.89 -36.41
N GLU A 196 -17.27 -8.87 -36.95
CA GLU A 196 -17.16 -10.28 -36.52
C GLU A 196 -15.81 -10.92 -36.88
N HIS A 197 -15.07 -10.31 -37.80
CA HIS A 197 -13.78 -10.80 -38.29
C HIS A 197 -12.77 -9.65 -38.39
N TYR A 198 -11.50 -9.94 -38.08
CA TYR A 198 -10.41 -8.98 -38.15
C TYR A 198 -9.83 -8.77 -39.56
N ARG A 199 -10.30 -9.50 -40.58
CA ARG A 199 -9.92 -9.33 -42.00
C ARG A 199 -10.62 -8.13 -42.63
N LEU A 200 -10.19 -6.94 -42.23
CA LEU A 200 -10.66 -5.67 -42.76
C LEU A 200 -9.48 -4.71 -42.93
N GLU A 201 -9.62 -3.75 -43.85
CA GLU A 201 -8.62 -2.72 -44.06
C GLU A 201 -8.58 -1.78 -42.85
N ARG A 202 -7.43 -1.77 -42.16
CA ARG A 202 -7.15 -0.86 -41.06
C ARG A 202 -6.45 0.40 -41.53
N THR A 203 -6.66 1.51 -40.83
CA THR A 203 -6.01 2.80 -41.13
C THR A 203 -5.12 3.27 -39.98
N ALA A 204 -4.19 4.18 -40.27
CA ALA A 204 -3.39 4.83 -39.24
C ALA A 204 -4.26 5.54 -38.18
N ASN A 205 -5.42 6.08 -38.58
CA ASN A 205 -6.39 6.68 -37.66
C ASN A 205 -6.96 5.68 -36.63
N GLN A 206 -7.02 4.40 -36.96
CA GLN A 206 -7.47 3.35 -36.02
C GLN A 206 -6.34 2.95 -35.07
N ASP A 207 -5.09 2.84 -35.55
CA ASP A 207 -3.91 2.67 -34.70
C ASP A 207 -3.77 3.83 -33.69
N ASN A 208 -4.05 5.06 -34.14
CA ASN A 208 -3.97 6.27 -33.31
C ASN A 208 -4.89 6.22 -32.07
N PHE A 209 -5.98 5.44 -32.13
CA PHE A 209 -6.79 5.18 -30.93
C PHE A 209 -6.02 4.34 -29.91
N GLY A 210 -5.46 3.20 -30.32
CA GLY A 210 -4.65 2.34 -29.45
C GLY A 210 -3.41 3.07 -28.92
N LEU A 211 -2.77 3.88 -29.76
CA LEU A 211 -1.67 4.78 -29.36
C LEU A 211 -2.11 5.73 -28.25
N ALA A 212 -3.26 6.41 -28.41
CA ALA A 212 -3.81 7.28 -27.38
C ALA A 212 -4.14 6.54 -26.09
N VAL A 213 -4.63 5.30 -26.16
CA VAL A 213 -4.86 4.44 -24.98
C VAL A 213 -3.55 4.17 -24.22
N LEU A 214 -2.50 3.76 -24.92
CA LEU A 214 -1.19 3.46 -24.31
C LEU A 214 -0.52 4.72 -23.74
N ILE A 215 -0.57 5.85 -24.45
CA ILE A 215 -0.09 7.14 -23.94
C ILE A 215 -0.88 7.54 -22.68
N PHE A 216 -2.20 7.34 -22.68
CA PHE A 216 -3.02 7.61 -21.50
C PHE A 216 -2.60 6.71 -20.32
N GLN A 217 -2.43 5.41 -20.54
CA GLN A 217 -1.98 4.50 -19.48
C GLN A 217 -0.61 4.92 -18.92
N LEU A 218 0.35 5.29 -19.77
CA LEU A 218 1.66 5.80 -19.35
C LEU A 218 1.55 7.06 -18.47
N LEU A 219 0.75 8.04 -18.87
CA LEU A 219 0.66 9.32 -18.15
C LEU A 219 -0.25 9.24 -16.91
N PHE A 220 -1.23 8.35 -16.90
CA PHE A 220 -2.29 8.23 -15.87
C PHE A 220 -2.19 6.92 -15.07
N LEU A 221 -0.97 6.44 -14.84
CA LEU A 221 -0.64 5.38 -13.86
C LEU A 221 -1.32 4.02 -14.15
N GLY A 222 -1.37 3.65 -15.42
CA GLY A 222 -1.92 2.38 -15.90
C GLY A 222 -3.44 2.30 -15.90
N ARG A 223 -4.14 3.40 -15.64
CA ARG A 223 -5.61 3.44 -15.77
C ARG A 223 -6.00 3.41 -17.24
N HIS A 224 -6.99 2.59 -17.56
CA HIS A 224 -7.60 2.60 -18.88
C HIS A 224 -8.40 3.91 -19.07
N PRO A 225 -8.32 4.59 -20.24
CA PRO A 225 -9.03 5.85 -20.46
C PRO A 225 -10.54 5.73 -20.30
N TYR A 226 -11.11 4.56 -20.60
CA TYR A 226 -12.55 4.28 -20.43
C TYR A 226 -12.92 3.64 -19.08
N ALA A 227 -11.97 3.45 -18.16
CA ALA A 227 -12.29 3.00 -16.80
C ALA A 227 -12.81 4.17 -15.96
N GLY A 228 -14.08 4.09 -15.55
CA GLY A 228 -14.76 5.14 -14.79
C GLY A 228 -15.95 4.60 -13.98
N VAL A 229 -16.59 5.49 -13.23
CA VAL A 229 -17.83 5.23 -12.50
C VAL A 229 -18.99 5.62 -13.41
N TYR A 230 -19.79 4.63 -13.81
CA TYR A 230 -21.00 4.84 -14.59
C TYR A 230 -22.20 5.05 -13.66
N SER A 231 -23.03 6.07 -13.92
CA SER A 231 -24.20 6.39 -13.11
C SER A 231 -25.52 5.83 -13.67
N GLY A 232 -25.47 4.98 -14.70
CA GLY A 232 -26.65 4.31 -15.26
C GLY A 232 -27.04 3.05 -14.50
N LYS A 233 -28.10 2.36 -14.96
CA LYS A 233 -28.68 1.19 -14.29
C LYS A 233 -28.00 -0.14 -14.65
N GLU A 234 -27.24 -0.16 -15.74
CA GLU A 234 -26.64 -1.35 -16.33
C GLU A 234 -25.13 -1.39 -16.09
N ASP A 235 -24.54 -2.57 -16.21
CA ASP A 235 -23.09 -2.73 -16.17
C ASP A 235 -22.44 -2.06 -17.38
N MET A 236 -21.27 -1.47 -17.15
CA MET A 236 -20.50 -0.74 -18.15
C MET A 236 -19.07 -1.32 -18.24
N PRO A 237 -18.89 -2.45 -18.94
CA PRO A 237 -17.56 -2.98 -19.24
C PRO A 237 -16.80 -2.03 -20.19
N ILE A 238 -15.47 -2.18 -20.25
CA ILE A 238 -14.58 -1.27 -21.00
C ILE A 238 -14.95 -1.22 -22.48
N GLU A 239 -15.25 -2.36 -23.08
CA GLU A 239 -15.60 -2.51 -24.49
C GLU A 239 -16.87 -1.71 -24.80
N LYS A 240 -17.90 -1.84 -23.96
CA LYS A 240 -19.14 -1.07 -24.09
C LYS A 240 -18.90 0.43 -23.91
N ALA A 241 -18.06 0.81 -22.95
CA ALA A 241 -17.69 2.21 -22.73
C ALA A 241 -16.95 2.81 -23.93
N ILE A 242 -16.06 2.04 -24.58
CA ILE A 242 -15.41 2.43 -25.84
C ILE A 242 -16.47 2.62 -26.93
N ALA A 243 -17.29 1.60 -27.18
CA ALA A 243 -18.33 1.62 -28.22
C ALA A 243 -19.29 2.82 -28.10
N GLU A 244 -19.57 3.27 -26.87
CA GLU A 244 -20.46 4.38 -26.56
C GLU A 244 -19.75 5.73 -26.33
N PHE A 245 -18.45 5.83 -26.63
CA PHE A 245 -17.61 7.04 -26.44
C PHE A 245 -17.68 7.63 -25.03
N ARG A 246 -17.74 6.76 -24.02
CA ARG A 246 -17.89 7.12 -22.61
C ARG A 246 -16.54 7.40 -21.96
N PHE A 247 -15.88 8.48 -22.36
CA PHE A 247 -14.61 8.91 -21.77
C PHE A 247 -14.82 9.67 -20.44
N PRO A 248 -14.51 9.09 -19.26
CA PRO A 248 -14.79 9.66 -17.94
C PRO A 248 -13.94 10.88 -17.57
N TYR A 249 -12.81 11.12 -18.22
CA TYR A 249 -11.89 12.20 -17.84
C TYR A 249 -12.10 13.51 -18.62
N GLY A 250 -12.87 13.48 -19.70
CA GLY A 250 -13.11 14.63 -20.58
C GLY A 250 -14.25 15.53 -20.13
N ARG A 251 -14.36 16.71 -20.75
CA ARG A 251 -15.41 17.73 -20.49
C ARG A 251 -16.84 17.18 -20.62
N ASN A 252 -17.05 16.20 -21.50
CA ASN A 252 -18.36 15.61 -21.75
C ASN A 252 -18.72 14.41 -20.83
N ALA A 253 -17.87 14.07 -19.86
CA ALA A 253 -18.05 12.88 -19.01
C ALA A 253 -19.42 12.85 -18.31
N LYS A 254 -19.83 13.96 -17.69
CA LYS A 254 -21.12 14.07 -16.99
C LYS A 254 -22.32 13.88 -17.94
N ALA A 255 -22.26 14.45 -19.14
CA ALA A 255 -23.30 14.28 -20.17
C ALA A 255 -23.36 12.82 -20.67
N ARG A 256 -22.23 12.12 -20.66
CA ARG A 256 -22.11 10.69 -20.95
C ARG A 256 -22.28 9.81 -19.70
N LEU A 257 -22.86 10.32 -18.61
CA LEU A 257 -23.14 9.59 -17.36
C LEU A 257 -21.91 8.91 -16.73
N MET A 258 -20.73 9.48 -16.95
CA MET A 258 -19.45 8.97 -16.45
C MET A 258 -18.81 9.95 -15.48
N ALA A 259 -18.05 9.40 -14.54
CA ALA A 259 -17.09 10.13 -13.72
C ALA A 259 -15.76 9.36 -13.63
N PRO A 260 -14.63 10.04 -13.40
CA PRO A 260 -13.38 9.37 -13.11
C PRO A 260 -13.49 8.48 -11.86
N PRO A 261 -12.73 7.37 -11.76
CA PRO A 261 -12.67 6.56 -10.57
C PRO A 261 -12.24 7.37 -9.33
N PRO A 262 -12.68 7.00 -8.12
CA PRO A 262 -12.16 7.62 -6.90
C PRO A 262 -10.64 7.40 -6.82
N ASN A 263 -9.92 8.35 -6.22
CA ASN A 263 -8.45 8.32 -6.15
C ASN A 263 -7.80 8.14 -7.53
N SER A 264 -8.25 8.93 -8.51
CA SER A 264 -7.59 9.06 -9.82
C SER A 264 -7.20 10.53 -10.06
N VAL A 265 -6.24 10.73 -10.95
CA VAL A 265 -5.90 12.07 -11.45
C VAL A 265 -6.73 12.37 -12.69
N GLY A 266 -7.26 13.60 -12.78
CA GLY A 266 -7.97 14.09 -13.96
C GLY A 266 -7.04 14.69 -15.01
N LEU A 267 -7.56 15.04 -16.20
CA LEU A 267 -6.76 15.59 -17.30
C LEU A 267 -5.97 16.87 -16.96
N ALA A 268 -6.35 17.58 -15.90
CA ALA A 268 -5.62 18.75 -15.43
C ALA A 268 -4.15 18.47 -15.04
N VAL A 269 -3.73 17.20 -14.86
CA VAL A 269 -2.33 16.91 -14.56
C VAL A 269 -1.38 17.18 -15.73
N VAL A 270 -1.88 17.24 -16.96
CA VAL A 270 -1.13 17.59 -18.17
C VAL A 270 -1.55 18.96 -18.70
N PRO A 271 -0.75 19.62 -19.57
CA PRO A 271 -1.15 20.85 -20.26
C PRO A 271 -2.42 20.65 -21.09
N ASP A 272 -3.18 21.74 -21.30
CA ASP A 272 -4.40 21.73 -22.12
C ASP A 272 -4.16 21.20 -23.54
N THR A 273 -2.98 21.43 -24.12
CA THR A 273 -2.60 20.89 -25.43
C THR A 273 -2.71 19.36 -25.46
N ILE A 274 -2.14 18.67 -24.46
CA ILE A 274 -2.19 17.20 -24.35
C ILE A 274 -3.60 16.74 -23.94
N ALA A 275 -4.26 17.45 -23.02
CA ALA A 275 -5.63 17.12 -22.59
C ALA A 275 -6.61 17.12 -23.78
N SER A 276 -6.51 18.11 -24.66
CA SER A 276 -7.34 18.21 -25.87
C SER A 276 -7.04 17.11 -26.89
N LEU A 277 -5.80 16.61 -26.98
CA LEU A 277 -5.49 15.45 -27.82
C LEU A 277 -6.23 14.19 -27.33
N PHE A 278 -6.28 13.94 -26.02
CA PHE A 278 -7.07 12.82 -25.48
C PHE A 278 -8.56 12.98 -25.75
N GLU A 279 -9.11 14.18 -25.54
CA GLU A 279 -10.52 14.45 -25.84
C GLU A 279 -10.84 14.20 -27.32
N ARG A 280 -9.95 14.61 -28.23
CA ARG A 280 -10.13 14.39 -29.67
C ARG A 280 -9.97 12.92 -30.06
N ALA A 281 -8.99 12.21 -29.49
CA ALA A 281 -8.74 10.80 -29.76
C ALA A 281 -9.93 9.89 -29.39
N PHE A 282 -10.60 10.21 -28.28
CA PHE A 282 -11.69 9.41 -27.71
C PHE A 282 -13.09 9.95 -28.03
N ALA A 283 -13.19 11.06 -28.75
CA ALA A 283 -14.46 11.61 -29.23
C ALA A 283 -15.00 10.84 -30.45
N GLU A 284 -16.32 10.92 -30.63
CA GLU A 284 -17.02 10.38 -31.80
C GLU A 284 -16.52 11.01 -33.12
N ALA A 285 -16.17 12.30 -33.10
CA ALA A 285 -15.56 12.97 -34.24
C ALA A 285 -14.20 12.35 -34.66
N GLY A 286 -13.52 11.65 -33.75
CA GLY A 286 -12.27 10.94 -34.02
C GLY A 286 -12.43 9.77 -35.00
N MET A 287 -13.64 9.23 -35.18
CA MET A 287 -13.90 8.18 -36.17
C MET A 287 -13.71 8.65 -37.62
N ARG A 288 -13.81 9.96 -37.86
CA ARG A 288 -13.61 10.52 -39.20
C ARG A 288 -12.18 10.26 -39.65
N ASP A 289 -11.99 10.20 -40.96
CA ASP A 289 -10.64 10.03 -41.50
C ASP A 289 -9.75 11.19 -41.05
N SER A 290 -8.56 10.86 -40.55
CA SER A 290 -7.64 11.79 -39.87
C SER A 290 -8.26 12.59 -38.70
N GLY A 291 -9.32 12.05 -38.06
CA GLY A 291 -10.02 12.70 -36.95
C GLY A 291 -9.31 12.57 -35.60
N ARG A 292 -8.54 11.49 -35.37
CA ARG A 292 -7.75 11.30 -34.15
C ARG A 292 -6.38 11.95 -34.30
N PRO A 293 -5.76 12.40 -33.19
CA PRO A 293 -4.38 12.87 -33.21
C PRO A 293 -3.44 11.87 -33.85
N SER A 294 -2.60 12.34 -34.76
CA SER A 294 -1.53 11.53 -35.35
C SER A 294 -0.43 11.23 -34.33
N ALA A 295 0.41 10.26 -34.65
CA ALA A 295 1.61 9.97 -33.88
C ALA A 295 2.57 11.18 -33.83
N GLU A 296 2.64 11.96 -34.91
CA GLU A 296 3.43 13.20 -34.99
C GLU A 296 2.86 14.28 -34.04
N GLU A 297 1.55 14.51 -34.03
CA GLU A 297 0.91 15.46 -33.12
C GLU A 297 1.12 15.09 -31.64
N TRP A 298 1.11 13.79 -31.31
CA TRP A 298 1.46 13.32 -29.97
C TRP A 298 2.91 13.63 -29.63
N TRP A 299 3.85 13.36 -30.55
CA TRP A 299 5.26 13.65 -30.34
C TRP A 299 5.51 15.15 -30.14
N ASP A 300 4.95 15.99 -31.00
CA ASP A 300 5.04 17.46 -30.93
C ASP A 300 4.50 18.04 -29.62
N ALA A 301 3.48 17.40 -29.04
CA ALA A 301 2.93 17.82 -27.76
C ALA A 301 3.76 17.29 -26.57
N LEU A 302 4.30 16.07 -26.66
CA LEU A 302 5.00 15.39 -25.56
C LEU A 302 6.47 15.84 -25.41
N ASP A 303 7.14 16.19 -26.50
CA ASP A 303 8.54 16.64 -26.48
C ASP A 303 8.76 17.92 -25.63
N PRO A 304 8.06 19.04 -25.91
CA PRO A 304 8.18 20.22 -25.07
C PRO A 304 7.61 19.98 -23.66
N PHE A 305 6.64 19.08 -23.50
CA PHE A 305 6.05 18.78 -22.20
C PHE A 305 7.07 18.17 -21.22
N GLU A 306 7.96 17.30 -21.69
CA GLU A 306 9.01 16.70 -20.87
C GLU A 306 9.87 17.76 -20.16
N SER A 307 10.22 18.84 -20.88
CA SER A 307 11.00 19.97 -20.34
C SER A 307 10.25 20.84 -19.33
N ARG A 308 8.90 20.75 -19.30
CA ARG A 308 8.02 21.54 -18.42
C ARG A 308 7.67 20.81 -17.12
N LEU A 309 8.33 19.68 -16.86
CA LEU A 309 8.22 18.96 -15.60
C LEU A 309 9.13 19.59 -14.55
N ARG A 310 8.59 19.82 -13.36
CA ARG A 310 9.36 20.30 -12.21
C ARG A 310 9.35 19.30 -11.08
N ARG A 311 10.43 19.30 -10.31
CA ARG A 311 10.52 18.53 -9.06
C ARG A 311 9.57 19.13 -8.02
N CYS A 312 8.85 18.28 -7.30
CA CYS A 312 7.99 18.70 -6.20
C CYS A 312 8.84 19.21 -5.02
N GLY A 313 8.38 20.29 -4.36
CA GLY A 313 9.04 20.84 -3.18
C GLY A 313 8.79 20.05 -1.89
N THR A 314 7.71 19.26 -1.84
CA THR A 314 7.34 18.45 -0.67
C THR A 314 7.96 17.06 -0.68
N ASP A 315 7.94 16.38 -1.84
CA ASP A 315 8.51 15.05 -2.01
C ASP A 315 9.45 15.04 -3.21
N GLY A 316 10.75 14.88 -2.96
CA GLY A 316 11.79 14.92 -3.98
C GLY A 316 11.75 13.78 -5.00
N VAL A 317 10.88 12.78 -4.82
CA VAL A 317 10.63 11.69 -5.78
C VAL A 317 9.65 12.13 -6.87
N HIS A 318 8.78 13.09 -6.56
CA HIS A 318 7.71 13.50 -7.46
C HIS A 318 8.19 14.53 -8.47
N TYR A 319 7.86 14.30 -9.75
CA TYR A 319 7.92 15.30 -10.81
C TYR A 319 6.52 15.53 -11.36
N HIS A 320 6.14 16.78 -11.54
CA HIS A 320 4.81 17.13 -12.04
C HIS A 320 4.86 18.33 -12.99
N TYR A 321 3.77 18.55 -13.71
CA TYR A 321 3.66 19.67 -14.64
C TYR A 321 3.82 21.00 -13.89
N ALA A 322 4.76 21.84 -14.36
CA ALA A 322 5.08 23.11 -13.72
C ALA A 322 3.92 24.12 -13.69
N GLY A 323 2.93 23.98 -14.58
CA GLY A 323 1.72 24.81 -14.59
C GLY A 323 0.76 24.56 -13.42
N LEU A 324 0.96 23.48 -12.64
CA LEU A 324 0.14 23.18 -11.47
C LEU A 324 0.63 23.88 -10.21
N SER A 325 -0.29 24.47 -9.45
CA SER A 325 0.01 25.12 -8.15
C SER A 325 0.43 24.14 -7.05
N SER A 326 0.06 22.86 -7.16
CA SER A 326 0.36 21.82 -6.17
C SER A 326 0.63 20.47 -6.84
N CYS A 327 1.42 19.63 -6.18
CA CYS A 327 1.78 18.30 -6.69
C CYS A 327 0.55 17.36 -6.67
N PRO A 328 0.11 16.83 -7.82
CA PRO A 328 -1.03 15.91 -7.88
C PRO A 328 -0.70 14.55 -7.25
N TRP A 329 0.57 14.12 -7.31
CA TRP A 329 1.02 12.84 -6.77
C TRP A 329 1.00 12.83 -5.25
N CYS A 330 1.49 13.88 -4.58
CA CYS A 330 1.40 14.00 -3.11
C CYS A 330 -0.05 13.89 -2.63
N ARG A 331 -0.99 14.56 -3.32
CA ARG A 331 -2.42 14.49 -2.99
C ARG A 331 -2.96 13.07 -3.14
N LEU A 332 -2.58 12.39 -4.23
CA LEU A 332 -3.05 11.06 -4.52
C LEU A 332 -2.48 10.01 -3.55
N GLU A 333 -1.20 10.11 -3.20
CA GLU A 333 -0.56 9.25 -2.18
C GLU A 333 -1.16 9.50 -0.79
N ALA A 334 -1.45 10.75 -0.43
CA ALA A 334 -2.10 11.09 0.82
C ALA A 334 -3.55 10.54 0.90
N ALA A 335 -4.28 10.54 -0.21
CA ALA A 335 -5.65 10.04 -0.27
C ALA A 335 -5.74 8.49 -0.33
N SER A 336 -4.82 7.84 -1.06
CA SER A 336 -4.84 6.39 -1.28
C SER A 336 -3.98 5.59 -0.29
N GLY A 337 -3.00 6.21 0.35
CA GLY A 337 -2.00 5.54 1.19
C GLY A 337 -0.98 4.70 0.40
N VAL A 338 -1.02 4.72 -0.94
CA VAL A 338 -0.15 3.89 -1.81
C VAL A 338 0.87 4.77 -2.52
N LEU A 339 2.14 4.38 -2.46
CA LEU A 339 3.22 5.05 -3.19
C LEU A 339 3.15 4.77 -4.70
N ILE A 340 3.17 5.85 -5.47
CA ILE A 340 3.10 5.86 -6.93
C ILE A 340 4.51 5.72 -7.54
N PHE A 341 5.47 6.40 -6.92
CA PHE A 341 6.87 6.43 -7.34
C PHE A 341 7.78 6.08 -6.16
N LEU A 342 8.88 5.38 -6.42
CA LEU A 342 9.92 5.15 -5.44
C LEU A 342 11.11 6.05 -5.75
N SER A 343 11.80 6.51 -4.71
CA SER A 343 13.12 7.10 -4.92
C SER A 343 14.06 6.01 -5.41
N ALA A 344 14.78 6.28 -6.49
CA ALA A 344 15.74 5.33 -7.04
C ALA A 344 16.91 5.06 -6.07
N ASP A 345 17.24 6.03 -5.21
CA ASP A 345 18.52 6.08 -4.50
C ASP A 345 18.40 6.37 -2.98
N SER A 346 17.24 6.75 -2.45
CA SER A 346 17.11 7.14 -1.03
C SER A 346 15.76 6.86 -0.39
N ILE A 347 15.75 6.29 0.82
CA ILE A 347 14.52 6.17 1.60
C ILE A 347 14.07 7.57 2.08
N THR A 348 12.79 7.93 1.89
CA THR A 348 12.22 9.15 2.47
C THR A 348 11.76 8.86 3.89
N LYS A 349 12.22 9.69 4.84
CA LYS A 349 11.94 9.56 6.27
C LYS A 349 11.36 10.86 6.83
N ILE A 350 10.41 10.76 7.74
CA ILE A 350 10.05 11.90 8.60
C ILE A 350 11.15 12.13 9.66
N ASP A 351 11.28 13.38 10.10
CA ASP A 351 12.08 13.69 11.29
C ASP A 351 11.29 13.27 12.55
N LEU A 352 11.44 12.00 12.93
CA LEU A 352 10.75 11.42 14.09
C LEU A 352 11.01 12.23 15.37
N ARG A 353 12.21 12.80 15.54
CA ARG A 353 12.55 13.58 16.72
C ARG A 353 11.71 14.86 16.77
N ARG A 354 11.65 15.58 15.65
CA ARG A 354 10.84 16.80 15.52
C ARG A 354 9.34 16.52 15.69
N GLU A 355 8.82 15.44 15.11
CA GLU A 355 7.41 15.06 15.28
C GLU A 355 7.11 14.64 16.72
N TRP A 356 8.00 13.92 17.40
CA TRP A 356 7.81 13.49 18.79
C TRP A 356 7.86 14.66 19.78
N GLN A 357 8.65 15.70 19.52
CA GLN A 357 8.60 16.95 20.31
C GLN A 357 7.20 17.57 20.34
N LYS A 358 6.40 17.42 19.27
CA LYS A 358 5.00 17.89 19.27
C LYS A 358 4.13 17.08 20.22
N VAL A 359 4.40 15.79 20.41
CA VAL A 359 3.70 14.96 21.41
C VAL A 359 4.07 15.42 22.82
N GLU A 360 5.35 15.64 23.08
CA GLU A 360 5.84 16.10 24.39
C GLU A 360 5.34 17.50 24.75
N ALA A 361 5.11 18.35 23.75
CA ALA A 361 4.52 19.67 23.94
C ALA A 361 3.02 19.65 24.31
N ILE A 362 2.31 18.52 24.18
CA ILE A 362 0.91 18.39 24.56
C ILE A 362 0.83 17.87 26.00
N PRO A 363 0.54 18.74 27.00
CA PRO A 363 0.48 18.29 28.39
C PRO A 363 -0.71 17.35 28.61
N SER A 364 -0.52 16.36 29.49
CA SER A 364 -1.62 15.51 29.92
C SER A 364 -2.73 16.34 30.58
N PRO A 365 -4.02 16.05 30.32
CA PRO A 365 -5.12 16.63 31.07
C PRO A 365 -5.01 16.39 32.58
N GLY A 366 -4.26 15.38 33.02
CA GLY A 366 -4.10 15.00 34.42
C GLY A 366 -5.27 14.18 34.96
N ALA A 367 -5.17 13.72 36.20
CA ALA A 367 -6.21 12.89 36.84
C ALA A 367 -7.55 13.63 36.95
N LEU A 368 -8.64 12.86 36.94
CA LEU A 368 -9.99 13.40 37.08
C LEU A 368 -10.17 14.11 38.44
N PRO A 369 -10.64 15.37 38.49
CA PRO A 369 -10.91 16.05 39.75
C PRO A 369 -11.97 15.31 40.57
N ALA A 370 -11.66 15.01 41.84
CA ALA A 370 -12.58 14.32 42.73
C ALA A 370 -13.71 15.25 43.20
N ILE A 371 -14.96 14.87 42.90
CA ILE A 371 -16.17 15.51 43.44
C ILE A 371 -16.83 14.48 44.35
N THR A 372 -16.99 14.78 45.64
CA THR A 372 -17.63 13.86 46.59
C THR A 372 -18.85 14.51 47.26
N PRO A 373 -19.98 13.79 47.39
CA PRO A 373 -21.17 14.30 48.08
C PRO A 373 -20.92 14.63 49.56
N ASN A 374 -19.99 13.93 50.21
CA ASN A 374 -19.76 14.05 51.65
C ASN A 374 -18.99 15.32 52.05
N THR A 375 -18.50 16.11 51.09
CA THR A 375 -17.75 17.35 51.38
C THR A 375 -18.67 18.55 51.65
N TYR A 376 -19.97 18.43 51.38
CA TYR A 376 -20.92 19.53 51.52
C TYR A 376 -21.55 19.54 52.92
N TYR A 377 -21.39 20.64 53.65
CA TYR A 377 -22.10 20.86 54.91
C TYR A 377 -23.53 21.33 54.61
N ILE A 378 -24.52 20.49 54.95
CA ILE A 378 -25.91 20.72 54.57
C ILE A 378 -26.82 20.63 55.79
N GLN A 379 -27.73 21.60 55.91
CA GLN A 379 -28.79 21.60 56.91
C GLN A 379 -30.02 20.84 56.37
N PRO A 380 -30.62 19.94 57.15
CA PRO A 380 -31.79 19.18 56.73
C PRO A 380 -33.01 20.10 56.57
N ALA A 381 -33.86 19.82 55.58
CA ALA A 381 -35.09 20.55 55.32
C ALA A 381 -36.04 20.46 56.52
N PRO A 382 -36.60 21.60 56.98
CA PRO A 382 -37.38 21.66 58.21
C PRO A 382 -38.61 20.74 58.12
N LEU A 383 -38.81 19.95 59.18
CA LEU A 383 -40.00 19.11 59.34
C LEU A 383 -41.17 19.98 59.82
N THR A 384 -42.37 19.73 59.29
CA THR A 384 -43.58 20.36 59.80
C THR A 384 -43.83 19.94 61.25
N PRO A 385 -44.45 20.81 62.09
CA PRO A 385 -44.73 20.48 63.48
C PRO A 385 -45.50 19.17 63.65
N ALA A 386 -46.47 18.90 62.76
CA ALA A 386 -47.25 17.67 62.76
C ALA A 386 -46.40 16.41 62.52
N VAL A 387 -45.47 16.44 61.54
CA VAL A 387 -44.58 15.30 61.26
C VAL A 387 -43.56 15.11 62.39
N ARG A 388 -43.05 16.20 62.98
CA ARG A 388 -42.13 16.14 64.12
C ARG A 388 -42.78 15.48 65.35
N GLN A 389 -44.02 15.86 65.66
CA GLN A 389 -44.80 15.23 66.74
C GLN A 389 -45.07 13.77 66.43
N SER A 390 -45.44 13.44 65.19
CA SER A 390 -45.68 12.05 64.77
C SER A 390 -44.41 11.18 64.86
N LEU A 391 -43.23 11.73 64.56
CA LEU A 391 -41.93 11.04 64.76
C LEU A 391 -41.61 10.79 66.24
N GLN A 392 -41.82 11.78 67.11
CA GLN A 392 -41.65 11.62 68.55
C GLN A 392 -42.62 10.57 69.10
N PHE A 393 -43.88 10.60 68.65
CA PHE A 393 -44.89 9.62 69.01
C PHE A 393 -44.56 8.22 68.47
N ARG A 394 -44.00 8.09 67.27
CA ARG A 394 -43.48 6.82 66.75
C ARG A 394 -42.36 6.26 67.64
N LYS A 395 -41.36 7.07 68.01
CA LYS A 395 -40.29 6.65 68.94
C LYS A 395 -40.86 6.19 70.28
N PHE A 396 -41.81 6.94 70.83
CA PHE A 396 -42.50 6.59 72.07
C PHE A 396 -43.29 5.28 71.96
N ARG A 397 -44.05 5.08 70.88
CA ARG A 397 -44.78 3.83 70.61
C ARG A 397 -43.85 2.64 70.44
N GLN A 398 -42.75 2.78 69.71
CA GLN A 398 -41.76 1.72 69.52
C GLN A 398 -41.07 1.34 70.83
N LEU A 399 -40.67 2.31 71.66
CA LEU A 399 -40.09 2.04 72.98
C LEU A 399 -41.08 1.33 73.90
N THR A 400 -42.34 1.77 73.89
CA THR A 400 -43.44 1.14 74.65
C THR A 400 -43.71 -0.29 74.17
N GLY A 401 -43.73 -0.52 72.84
CA GLY A 401 -43.86 -1.83 72.24
C GLY A 401 -42.71 -2.78 72.58
N ILE A 402 -41.45 -2.30 72.56
CA ILE A 402 -40.28 -3.09 73.01
C ILE A 402 -40.44 -3.47 74.48
N THR A 403 -40.84 -2.52 75.33
CA THR A 403 -41.04 -2.77 76.76
C THR A 403 -42.14 -3.81 77.00
N LEU A 404 -43.25 -3.73 76.26
CA LEU A 404 -44.33 -4.73 76.28
C LEU A 404 -43.89 -6.09 75.73
N ALA A 405 -43.07 -6.13 74.69
CA ALA A 405 -42.52 -7.37 74.14
C ALA A 405 -41.56 -8.06 75.12
N VAL A 406 -40.70 -7.29 75.79
CA VAL A 406 -39.81 -7.80 76.85
C VAL A 406 -40.63 -8.28 78.05
N ALA A 407 -41.65 -7.53 78.49
CA ALA A 407 -42.55 -7.95 79.54
C ALA A 407 -43.32 -9.23 79.17
N CYS A 408 -43.80 -9.34 77.93
CA CYS A 408 -44.44 -10.54 77.39
C CYS A 408 -43.50 -11.76 77.42
N LEU A 409 -42.23 -11.57 77.01
CA LEU A 409 -41.21 -12.61 77.05
C LEU A 409 -40.91 -13.06 78.50
N ILE A 410 -40.80 -12.12 79.44
CA ILE A 410 -40.58 -12.41 80.86
C ILE A 410 -41.78 -13.19 81.44
N LEU A 411 -43.01 -12.78 81.13
CA LEU A 411 -44.23 -13.45 81.57
C LEU A 411 -44.37 -14.86 80.98
N ALA A 412 -43.97 -15.06 79.72
CA ALA A 412 -43.99 -16.36 79.06
C ALA A 412 -42.93 -17.34 79.59
N ILE A 413 -41.75 -16.84 79.99
CA ILE A 413 -40.66 -17.66 80.54
C ILE A 413 -40.85 -17.93 82.03
N GLY A 414 -41.41 -16.99 82.78
CA GLY A 414 -41.52 -17.06 84.25
C GLY A 414 -42.75 -17.81 84.78
N GLU A 415 -43.56 -18.42 83.93
CA GLU A 415 -44.85 -19.09 84.28
C GLU A 415 -45.79 -18.22 85.13
N LEU A 416 -45.64 -16.89 85.09
CA LEU A 416 -46.34 -15.95 85.97
C LEU A 416 -47.80 -15.72 85.56
N VAL A 417 -48.17 -16.10 84.33
CA VAL A 417 -49.52 -16.03 83.76
C VAL A 417 -49.78 -17.33 83.01
N THR A 418 -50.83 -18.06 83.37
CA THR A 418 -51.18 -19.37 82.79
C THR A 418 -52.12 -19.28 81.59
N ASP A 419 -52.73 -18.11 81.33
CA ASP A 419 -53.63 -17.92 80.19
C ASP A 419 -52.85 -17.49 78.93
N PRO A 420 -52.70 -18.37 77.92
CA PRO A 420 -51.96 -18.07 76.70
C PRO A 420 -52.62 -16.95 75.87
N LEU A 421 -53.91 -16.66 76.06
CA LEU A 421 -54.59 -15.57 75.35
C LEU A 421 -54.08 -14.21 75.80
N VAL A 422 -53.71 -14.06 77.07
CA VAL A 422 -53.18 -12.79 77.61
C VAL A 422 -51.79 -12.50 77.04
N ILE A 423 -50.93 -13.52 76.97
CA ILE A 423 -49.59 -13.40 76.36
C ILE A 423 -49.70 -13.07 74.87
N LEU A 424 -50.61 -13.74 74.14
CA LEU A 424 -50.88 -13.46 72.74
C LEU A 424 -51.38 -12.03 72.54
N LEU A 425 -52.30 -11.54 73.39
CA LEU A 425 -52.85 -10.19 73.29
C LEU A 425 -51.77 -9.12 73.54
N ILE A 426 -50.93 -9.29 74.57
CA ILE A 426 -49.81 -8.37 74.85
C ILE A 426 -48.82 -8.38 73.68
N GLY A 427 -48.52 -9.56 73.13
CA GLY A 427 -47.68 -9.69 71.93
C GLY A 427 -48.27 -8.98 70.72
N LEU A 428 -49.56 -9.14 70.45
CA LEU A 428 -50.26 -8.47 69.34
C LEU A 428 -50.30 -6.95 69.52
N VAL A 429 -50.50 -6.46 70.74
CA VAL A 429 -50.46 -5.01 71.05
C VAL A 429 -49.04 -4.46 70.88
N ALA A 430 -48.02 -5.19 71.35
CA ALA A 430 -46.62 -4.81 71.15
C ALA A 430 -46.26 -4.72 69.66
N ILE A 431 -46.70 -5.68 68.85
CA ILE A 431 -46.55 -5.70 67.39
C ILE A 431 -47.30 -4.52 66.75
N ALA A 432 -48.57 -4.29 67.13
CA ALA A 432 -49.36 -3.19 66.59
C ALA A 432 -48.73 -1.82 66.90
N LEU A 433 -48.22 -1.61 68.11
CA LEU A 433 -47.51 -0.38 68.47
C LEU A 433 -46.24 -0.16 67.65
N PHE A 434 -45.61 -1.23 67.17
CA PHE A 434 -44.40 -1.17 66.36
C PHE A 434 -44.68 -0.87 64.87
N PHE A 435 -45.77 -1.43 64.31
CA PHE A 435 -46.03 -1.42 62.86
C PHE A 435 -47.12 -0.45 62.39
N VAL A 436 -47.94 0.14 63.27
CA VAL A 436 -49.01 1.06 62.84
C VAL A 436 -48.42 2.37 62.29
N PRO A 437 -48.63 2.69 60.99
CA PRO A 437 -48.04 3.87 60.37
C PRO A 437 -48.74 5.15 60.84
N GLY A 438 -47.98 6.18 61.21
CA GLY A 438 -48.51 7.51 61.47
C GLY A 438 -48.46 8.43 60.25
N SER A 439 -48.74 9.72 60.46
CA SER A 439 -48.71 10.72 59.38
C SER A 439 -47.29 10.97 58.84
N GLU A 440 -46.25 10.57 59.57
CA GLU A 440 -44.84 10.62 59.17
C GLU A 440 -44.51 9.68 58.00
N GLU A 441 -45.27 8.60 57.81
CA GLU A 441 -44.97 7.57 56.82
C GLU A 441 -45.07 8.09 55.38
N LYS A 442 -46.00 9.03 55.14
CA LYS A 442 -46.14 9.70 53.84
C LYS A 442 -44.92 10.57 53.52
N GLU A 443 -44.44 11.33 54.51
CA GLU A 443 -43.24 12.18 54.37
C GLU A 443 -41.97 11.33 54.24
N ARG A 444 -41.88 10.21 54.97
CA ARG A 444 -40.78 9.23 54.86
C ARG A 444 -40.69 8.66 53.43
N LYS A 445 -41.81 8.17 52.88
CA LYS A 445 -41.84 7.63 51.51
C LYS A 445 -41.45 8.68 50.47
N LYS A 446 -41.90 9.93 50.64
CA LYS A 446 -41.53 11.05 49.77
C LYS A 446 -40.02 11.32 49.80
N ARG A 447 -39.43 11.46 50.99
CA ARG A 447 -37.99 11.71 51.14
C ARG A 447 -37.13 10.52 50.71
N TRP A 448 -37.60 9.28 50.94
CA TRP A 448 -36.97 8.07 50.42
C TRP A 448 -36.92 8.04 48.89
N SER A 449 -38.05 8.28 48.22
CA SER A 449 -38.11 8.33 46.75
C SER A 449 -37.18 9.43 46.18
N HIS A 450 -37.08 10.57 46.86
CA HIS A 450 -36.14 11.62 46.49
C HIS A 450 -34.68 11.20 46.67
N LEU A 451 -34.35 10.50 47.76
CA LEU A 451 -33.01 9.93 47.99
C LEU A 451 -32.64 8.91 46.89
N GLU A 452 -33.53 7.97 46.57
CA GLU A 452 -33.30 6.97 45.52
C GLU A 452 -33.09 7.62 44.15
N THR A 453 -33.89 8.64 43.82
CA THR A 453 -33.72 9.42 42.59
C THR A 453 -32.38 10.15 42.57
N ALA A 454 -31.99 10.78 43.68
CA ALA A 454 -30.72 11.49 43.79
C ALA A 454 -29.52 10.53 43.71
N GLU A 455 -29.60 9.33 44.27
CA GLU A 455 -28.57 8.29 44.17
C GLU A 455 -28.42 7.77 42.74
N TYR A 456 -29.53 7.51 42.06
CA TYR A 456 -29.54 7.12 40.65
C TYR A 456 -28.90 8.21 39.78
N MET A 457 -29.32 9.47 39.95
CA MET A 457 -28.79 10.59 39.18
C MET A 457 -27.30 10.83 39.47
N TRP A 458 -26.86 10.71 40.73
CA TRP A 458 -25.44 10.78 41.07
C TRP A 458 -24.61 9.68 40.37
N LYS A 459 -25.10 8.43 40.36
CA LYS A 459 -24.42 7.33 39.65
C LYS A 459 -24.33 7.58 38.14
N LEU A 460 -25.43 8.02 37.53
CA LEU A 460 -25.49 8.30 36.09
C LEU A 460 -24.54 9.43 35.68
N TRP A 461 -24.59 10.56 36.39
CA TRP A 461 -23.72 11.70 36.12
C TRP A 461 -22.26 11.44 36.51
N GLY A 462 -22.02 10.62 37.54
CA GLY A 462 -20.69 10.15 37.90
C GLY A 462 -20.04 9.31 36.80
N ARG A 463 -20.79 8.38 36.18
CA ARG A 463 -20.29 7.64 34.99
C ARG A 463 -19.96 8.60 33.85
N LYS A 464 -20.89 9.52 33.53
CA LYS A 464 -20.68 10.52 32.48
C LYS A 464 -19.43 11.40 32.75
N TRP A 465 -19.20 11.78 34.01
CA TRP A 465 -18.02 12.54 34.43
C TRP A 465 -16.73 11.74 34.20
N THR A 466 -16.71 10.47 34.59
CA THR A 466 -15.54 9.60 34.41
C THR A 466 -15.27 9.30 32.94
N ASP A 467 -16.30 8.93 32.17
CA ASP A 467 -16.15 8.49 30.78
C ASP A 467 -15.78 9.65 29.85
N GLU A 468 -16.37 10.83 30.07
CA GLU A 468 -16.21 11.96 29.16
C GLU A 468 -15.16 12.99 29.60
N ALA A 469 -14.94 13.17 30.91
CA ALA A 469 -13.95 14.11 31.45
C ALA A 469 -12.69 13.42 32.02
N GLY A 470 -12.65 12.09 32.01
CA GLY A 470 -11.45 11.31 32.34
C GLY A 470 -10.34 11.44 31.30
N ASP A 471 -9.15 10.94 31.66
CA ASP A 471 -7.95 10.95 30.82
C ASP A 471 -7.71 9.63 30.06
N ALA A 472 -8.59 8.64 30.23
CA ALA A 472 -8.44 7.30 29.63
C ALA A 472 -8.25 7.34 28.09
N ALA A 473 -9.08 8.11 27.37
CA ALA A 473 -8.95 8.26 25.92
C ALA A 473 -7.62 8.93 25.50
N PHE A 474 -7.15 9.89 26.29
CA PHE A 474 -5.86 10.54 26.07
C PHE A 474 -4.69 9.57 26.30
N LEU A 475 -4.71 8.81 27.39
CA LEU A 475 -3.69 7.81 27.71
C LEU A 475 -3.65 6.67 26.66
N ALA A 476 -4.81 6.20 26.20
CA ALA A 476 -4.90 5.20 25.14
C ALA A 476 -4.28 5.70 23.82
N GLN A 477 -4.58 6.95 23.42
CA GLN A 477 -3.99 7.54 22.22
C GLN A 477 -2.48 7.77 22.37
N LEU A 478 -2.01 8.18 23.55
CA LEU A 478 -0.59 8.33 23.83
C LEU A 478 0.15 6.98 23.81
N ALA A 479 -0.45 5.92 24.34
CA ALA A 479 0.08 4.56 24.25
C ALA A 479 0.19 4.10 22.78
N ARG A 480 -0.85 4.36 21.98
CA ARG A 480 -0.84 4.06 20.55
C ARG A 480 0.27 4.78 19.79
N LEU A 481 0.50 6.06 20.09
CA LEU A 481 1.62 6.82 19.51
C LEU A 481 2.98 6.24 19.89
N ARG A 482 3.16 5.74 21.13
CA ARG A 482 4.39 5.07 21.57
C ARG A 482 4.62 3.75 20.81
N GLU A 483 3.56 2.96 20.59
CA GLU A 483 3.66 1.74 19.77
C GLU A 483 4.09 2.05 18.34
N LEU A 484 3.49 3.07 17.71
CA LEU A 484 3.84 3.49 16.36
C LEU A 484 5.29 3.98 16.27
N ARG A 485 5.75 4.74 17.27
CA ARG A 485 7.15 5.16 17.38
C ARG A 485 8.08 3.95 17.42
N GLN A 486 7.80 2.96 18.28
CA GLN A 486 8.63 1.75 18.38
C GLN A 486 8.62 0.93 17.09
N ALA A 487 7.47 0.84 16.42
CA ALA A 487 7.35 0.17 15.13
C ALA A 487 8.22 0.86 14.07
N TYR A 488 8.18 2.19 14.01
CA TYR A 488 9.02 2.99 13.12
C TYR A 488 10.52 2.77 13.38
N GLU A 489 10.95 2.89 14.65
CA GLU A 489 12.35 2.69 15.06
C GLU A 489 12.83 1.25 14.78
N ARG A 490 11.94 0.24 14.80
CA ARG A 490 12.28 -1.14 14.42
C ARG A 490 12.53 -1.24 12.91
N ILE A 491 11.63 -0.71 12.10
CA ILE A 491 11.75 -0.73 10.64
C ILE A 491 13.01 0.03 10.21
N ASP A 492 13.27 1.19 10.80
CA ASP A 492 14.45 1.99 10.51
C ASP A 492 15.75 1.23 10.86
N ARG A 493 15.82 0.58 12.02
CA ARG A 493 16.96 -0.27 12.40
C ARG A 493 17.18 -1.45 11.46
N GLU A 494 16.11 -2.05 10.94
CA GLU A 494 16.23 -3.11 9.93
C GLU A 494 16.76 -2.58 8.60
N PHE A 495 16.27 -1.43 8.15
CA PHE A 495 16.79 -0.77 6.97
C PHE A 495 18.27 -0.43 7.12
N GLN A 496 18.69 0.17 8.25
CA GLN A 496 20.10 0.47 8.53
C GLN A 496 20.98 -0.80 8.53
N ARG A 497 20.50 -1.90 9.14
CA ARG A 497 21.21 -3.19 9.09
C ARG A 497 21.37 -3.71 7.66
N GLY A 498 20.35 -3.54 6.81
CA GLY A 498 20.42 -3.91 5.39
C GLY A 498 21.45 -3.08 4.63
N VAL A 499 21.50 -1.77 4.88
CA VAL A 499 22.49 -0.86 4.27
C VAL A 499 23.91 -1.26 4.68
N MET A 500 24.15 -1.47 5.98
CA MET A 500 25.45 -1.93 6.48
C MET A 500 25.88 -3.28 5.91
N ALA A 501 24.92 -4.21 5.72
CA ALA A 501 25.21 -5.50 5.09
C ALA A 501 25.64 -5.34 3.63
N LEU A 502 25.00 -4.44 2.89
CA LEU A 502 25.34 -4.16 1.50
C LEU A 502 26.70 -3.46 1.36
N GLU A 503 27.02 -2.53 2.27
CA GLU A 503 28.35 -1.91 2.36
C GLU A 503 29.44 -2.95 2.64
N LYS A 504 29.16 -3.94 3.51
CA LYS A 504 30.06 -5.06 3.76
C LYS A 504 30.29 -5.90 2.50
N THR A 505 29.22 -6.26 1.78
CA THR A 505 29.34 -7.00 0.51
C THR A 505 30.18 -6.25 -0.52
N VAL A 506 29.99 -4.94 -0.66
CA VAL A 506 30.80 -4.13 -1.58
C VAL A 506 32.26 -4.08 -1.18
N ARG A 507 32.56 -3.99 0.12
CA ARG A 507 33.94 -4.09 0.58
C ARG A 507 34.56 -5.44 0.24
N ASP A 508 33.83 -6.53 0.44
CA ASP A 508 34.27 -7.89 0.12
C ASP A 508 34.49 -8.07 -1.40
N GLU A 509 33.59 -7.53 -2.24
CA GLU A 509 33.73 -7.52 -3.70
C GLU A 509 34.93 -6.68 -4.18
N GLN A 510 35.15 -5.49 -3.60
CA GLN A 510 36.32 -4.67 -3.94
C GLN A 510 37.64 -5.33 -3.51
N ILE A 511 37.67 -5.97 -2.35
CA ILE A 511 38.83 -6.76 -1.89
C ILE A 511 39.07 -7.92 -2.86
N SER A 512 38.03 -8.67 -3.23
CA SER A 512 38.15 -9.78 -4.20
C SER A 512 38.71 -9.29 -5.54
N GLY A 513 38.12 -8.24 -6.12
CA GLY A 513 38.59 -7.67 -7.39
C GLY A 513 39.99 -7.03 -7.32
N PHE A 514 40.43 -6.58 -6.13
CA PHE A 514 41.81 -6.16 -5.92
C PHE A 514 42.75 -7.36 -5.89
N LEU A 515 42.39 -8.43 -5.17
CA LEU A 515 43.18 -9.66 -5.05
C LEU A 515 43.28 -10.44 -6.38
N GLU A 516 42.27 -10.37 -7.24
CA GLU A 516 42.27 -10.99 -8.59
C GLU A 516 43.38 -10.44 -9.49
N ARG A 517 43.87 -9.22 -9.25
CA ARG A 517 44.96 -8.61 -10.02
C ARG A 517 46.33 -9.23 -9.72
N TYR A 518 46.44 -9.97 -8.62
CA TYR A 518 47.68 -10.58 -8.18
C TYR A 518 47.65 -12.08 -8.49
N ALA A 519 48.12 -12.43 -9.69
CA ALA A 519 48.26 -13.81 -10.13
C ALA A 519 49.40 -14.52 -9.36
N ILE A 520 49.22 -15.82 -9.11
CA ILE A 520 50.25 -16.68 -8.56
C ILE A 520 51.14 -17.13 -9.73
N THR A 521 52.35 -16.58 -9.84
CA THR A 521 53.31 -16.94 -10.89
C THR A 521 54.55 -17.66 -10.32
N SER A 522 55.24 -18.41 -11.17
CA SER A 522 56.51 -19.07 -10.86
C SER A 522 57.55 -18.00 -10.45
N GLY A 523 57.81 -17.89 -9.15
CA GLY A 523 58.71 -16.89 -8.56
C GLY A 523 58.04 -15.80 -7.71
N SER A 524 56.70 -15.72 -7.69
CA SER A 524 55.97 -14.78 -6.81
C SER A 524 56.13 -15.11 -5.31
N LEU A 525 56.40 -16.38 -5.00
CA LEU A 525 56.64 -16.89 -3.66
C LEU A 525 57.82 -17.86 -3.71
N SER A 526 58.76 -17.70 -2.79
CA SER A 526 60.09 -18.33 -2.83
C SER A 526 60.10 -19.86 -2.79
N ARG A 527 58.95 -20.50 -2.51
CA ARG A 527 58.85 -21.94 -2.22
C ARG A 527 57.88 -22.73 -3.09
N ILE A 528 57.29 -22.14 -4.13
CA ILE A 528 56.35 -22.86 -5.01
C ILE A 528 57.13 -23.50 -6.16
N ASN A 529 57.13 -24.83 -6.21
CA ASN A 529 57.74 -25.59 -7.31
C ASN A 529 56.76 -25.75 -8.51
N PRO A 530 57.24 -26.10 -9.71
CA PRO A 530 56.39 -26.23 -10.91
C PRO A 530 55.26 -27.27 -10.75
N THR A 531 55.50 -28.34 -9.99
CA THR A 531 54.52 -29.42 -9.74
C THR A 531 53.37 -28.95 -8.84
N GLN A 532 53.68 -28.16 -7.81
CA GLN A 532 52.71 -27.52 -6.92
C GLN A 532 51.93 -26.42 -7.64
N MET A 533 52.60 -25.68 -8.53
CA MET A 533 51.93 -24.68 -9.36
C MET A 533 50.88 -25.32 -10.27
N ALA A 534 51.22 -26.43 -10.94
CA ALA A 534 50.27 -27.18 -11.75
C ALA A 534 49.08 -27.68 -10.90
N ALA A 535 49.33 -28.19 -9.70
CA ALA A 535 48.28 -28.63 -8.78
C ALA A 535 47.35 -27.50 -8.33
N LEU A 536 47.87 -26.30 -8.07
CA LEU A 536 47.09 -25.11 -7.74
C LEU A 536 46.21 -24.67 -8.92
N THR A 537 46.77 -24.64 -10.13
CA THR A 537 46.03 -24.27 -11.35
C THR A 537 44.91 -25.27 -11.67
N THR A 538 45.18 -26.59 -11.55
CA THR A 538 44.15 -27.62 -11.73
C THR A 538 43.03 -27.51 -10.69
N ALA A 539 43.35 -27.07 -9.47
CA ALA A 539 42.37 -26.79 -8.43
C ALA A 539 41.62 -25.46 -8.60
N GLY A 540 41.90 -24.70 -9.67
CA GLY A 540 41.30 -23.39 -9.93
C GLY A 540 41.78 -22.30 -8.96
N ILE A 541 42.99 -22.42 -8.42
CA ILE A 541 43.65 -21.40 -7.59
C ILE A 541 44.70 -20.72 -8.46
N VAL A 542 44.36 -19.55 -9.01
CA VAL A 542 45.20 -18.84 -9.98
C VAL A 542 45.62 -17.45 -9.47
N THR A 543 44.81 -16.84 -8.62
CA THR A 543 45.05 -15.49 -8.08
C THR A 543 45.04 -15.47 -6.55
N ALA A 544 45.45 -14.34 -5.95
CA ALA A 544 45.35 -14.16 -4.50
C ALA A 544 43.91 -14.25 -3.98
N ALA A 545 42.89 -13.95 -4.80
CA ALA A 545 41.48 -14.06 -4.42
C ALA A 545 41.04 -15.53 -4.23
N ASP A 546 41.67 -16.46 -4.95
CA ASP A 546 41.33 -17.88 -4.90
C ASP A 546 41.93 -18.60 -3.68
N VAL A 547 42.91 -17.98 -3.01
CA VAL A 547 43.62 -18.55 -1.88
C VAL A 547 42.71 -18.56 -0.65
N THR A 548 42.03 -19.68 -0.39
CA THR A 548 41.19 -19.87 0.81
C THR A 548 41.62 -21.11 1.59
N PRO A 549 41.55 -21.10 2.94
CA PRO A 549 41.95 -22.25 3.75
C PRO A 549 41.22 -23.55 3.36
N GLY A 550 39.96 -23.44 2.94
CA GLY A 550 39.15 -24.58 2.48
C GLY A 550 39.59 -25.16 1.14
N LYS A 551 39.95 -24.31 0.14
CA LYS A 551 40.44 -24.78 -1.16
C LYS A 551 41.84 -25.39 -1.04
N LEU A 552 42.73 -24.78 -0.24
CA LEU A 552 44.10 -25.26 -0.05
C LEU A 552 44.15 -26.66 0.60
N ARG A 553 43.31 -26.93 1.60
CA ARG A 553 43.22 -28.25 2.27
C ARG A 553 42.79 -29.39 1.35
N ARG A 554 42.15 -29.09 0.22
CA ARG A 554 41.65 -30.09 -0.73
C ARG A 554 42.70 -30.51 -1.75
N ILE A 555 43.89 -29.89 -1.75
CA ILE A 555 44.96 -30.17 -2.70
C ILE A 555 45.95 -31.18 -2.07
N PRO A 556 46.01 -32.43 -2.53
CA PRO A 556 46.81 -33.48 -1.88
C PRO A 556 48.33 -33.24 -1.92
N LEU A 557 48.81 -32.46 -2.89
CA LEU A 557 50.23 -32.21 -3.16
C LEU A 557 50.78 -30.93 -2.49
N LEU A 558 49.97 -30.28 -1.63
CA LEU A 558 50.32 -29.00 -1.01
C LEU A 558 50.75 -29.19 0.46
N ASP A 559 52.00 -28.84 0.78
CA ASP A 559 52.52 -28.87 2.16
C ASP A 559 51.82 -27.79 3.03
N PRO A 560 51.49 -28.07 4.31
CA PRO A 560 51.01 -27.08 5.28
C PRO A 560 51.83 -25.78 5.34
N ARG A 561 53.16 -25.84 5.13
CA ARG A 561 54.05 -24.66 5.12
C ARG A 561 53.79 -23.76 3.90
N VAL A 562 53.62 -24.35 2.72
CA VAL A 562 53.30 -23.61 1.48
C VAL A 562 51.90 -23.01 1.56
N SER A 563 50.96 -23.75 2.16
CA SER A 563 49.61 -23.25 2.45
C SER A 563 49.64 -22.04 3.37
N GLY A 564 50.47 -22.07 4.42
CA GLY A 564 50.66 -20.94 5.34
C GLY A 564 51.31 -19.72 4.68
N GLU A 565 52.26 -19.94 3.76
CA GLU A 565 52.92 -18.85 3.00
C GLU A 565 51.93 -18.16 2.04
N LEU A 566 51.09 -18.93 1.34
CA LEU A 566 50.03 -18.41 0.47
C LEU A 566 48.99 -17.60 1.25
N ILE A 567 48.56 -18.10 2.42
CA ILE A 567 47.62 -17.38 3.29
C ILE A 567 48.26 -16.07 3.80
N SER A 568 49.50 -16.13 4.29
CA SER A 568 50.21 -14.94 4.79
C SER A 568 50.44 -13.91 3.68
N TRP A 569 50.66 -14.36 2.45
CA TRP A 569 50.80 -13.49 1.29
C TRP A 569 49.50 -12.77 0.93
N ARG A 570 48.38 -13.52 0.87
CA ARG A 570 47.05 -12.93 0.71
C ARG A 570 46.74 -11.92 1.81
N GLU A 571 47.00 -12.24 3.07
CA GLU A 571 46.78 -11.34 4.21
C GLU A 571 47.58 -10.03 4.10
N ARG A 572 48.81 -10.09 3.56
CA ARG A 572 49.60 -8.87 3.30
C ARG A 572 48.97 -8.00 2.21
N LEU A 573 48.46 -8.62 1.14
CA LEU A 573 47.76 -7.90 0.08
C LEU A 573 46.44 -7.30 0.59
N GLU A 574 45.69 -8.02 1.40
CA GLU A 574 44.47 -7.51 2.05
C GLU A 574 44.77 -6.32 2.98
N LYS A 575 45.89 -6.32 3.70
CA LYS A 575 46.32 -5.17 4.52
C LYS A 575 46.74 -3.96 3.68
N ALA A 576 47.21 -4.19 2.45
CA ALA A 576 47.58 -3.13 1.51
C ALA A 576 46.38 -2.57 0.73
N PHE A 577 45.21 -3.22 0.81
CA PHE A 577 43.99 -2.76 0.15
C PHE A 577 43.45 -1.47 0.79
N LEU A 578 43.24 -0.45 -0.03
CA LEU A 578 42.55 0.78 0.34
C LEU A 578 41.12 0.72 -0.17
N PHE A 579 40.15 0.73 0.76
CA PHE A 579 38.73 0.76 0.42
C PHE A 579 38.36 2.09 -0.22
N ASP A 580 37.67 2.03 -1.36
CA ASP A 580 37.12 3.20 -2.04
C ASP A 580 35.63 3.36 -1.67
N PRO A 581 35.28 4.27 -0.74
CA PRO A 581 33.90 4.52 -0.37
C PRO A 581 33.09 5.17 -1.50
N GLY A 582 33.73 5.79 -2.49
CA GLY A 582 33.07 6.47 -3.60
C GLY A 582 32.38 5.53 -4.58
N LYS A 583 32.77 4.25 -4.63
CA LYS A 583 32.10 3.24 -5.45
C LYS A 583 30.77 2.77 -4.88
N GLY A 584 30.57 2.94 -3.57
CA GLY A 584 29.31 2.72 -2.85
C GLY A 584 28.65 1.34 -3.04
N PRO A 585 27.60 1.05 -2.27
CA PRO A 585 26.70 -0.04 -2.59
C PRO A 585 26.10 0.11 -4.00
N GLY A 586 26.06 -0.98 -4.78
CA GLY A 586 25.44 -0.95 -6.10
C GLY A 586 24.01 -0.38 -6.03
N ARG A 587 23.65 0.53 -6.95
CA ARG A 587 22.34 1.22 -6.95
C ARG A 587 21.15 0.25 -6.93
N SER A 588 21.32 -0.96 -7.46
CA SER A 588 20.34 -2.05 -7.41
C SER A 588 20.06 -2.56 -5.99
N GLY A 589 21.09 -2.68 -5.14
CA GLY A 589 20.95 -3.16 -3.77
C GLY A 589 20.27 -2.14 -2.84
N ILE A 590 20.66 -0.86 -2.94
CA ILE A 590 20.00 0.23 -2.18
C ILE A 590 18.52 0.30 -2.54
N ARG A 591 18.23 0.26 -3.84
CA ARG A 591 16.88 0.24 -4.40
C ARG A 591 16.05 -0.94 -3.92
N ALA A 592 16.63 -2.14 -3.81
CA ALA A 592 15.94 -3.30 -3.23
C ALA A 592 15.56 -3.08 -1.75
N LEU A 593 16.43 -2.42 -0.97
CA LEU A 593 16.13 -2.05 0.42
C LEU A 593 15.05 -0.97 0.48
N VAL A 594 15.12 0.06 -0.35
CA VAL A 594 14.07 1.10 -0.45
C VAL A 594 12.72 0.45 -0.81
N HIS A 595 12.69 -0.45 -1.79
CA HIS A 595 11.50 -1.20 -2.19
C HIS A 595 10.90 -2.01 -1.02
N LYS A 596 11.76 -2.65 -0.23
CA LYS A 596 11.33 -3.47 0.91
C LYS A 596 10.78 -2.62 2.07
N TYR A 597 11.45 -1.54 2.43
CA TYR A 597 11.20 -0.83 3.69
C TYR A 597 10.33 0.43 3.54
N GLN A 598 10.39 1.16 2.42
CA GLN A 598 9.60 2.37 2.21
C GLN A 598 8.08 2.14 2.34
N PRO A 599 7.49 1.07 1.77
CA PRO A 599 6.06 0.78 1.93
C PRO A 599 5.65 0.43 3.37
N GLN A 600 6.60 -0.04 4.19
CA GLN A 600 6.34 -0.36 5.60
C GLN A 600 6.43 0.89 6.49
N MET A 601 7.30 1.84 6.17
CA MET A 601 7.50 3.07 6.94
C MET A 601 6.33 4.05 6.77
N ARG A 602 5.89 4.32 5.53
CA ARG A 602 4.91 5.38 5.23
C ARG A 602 3.57 5.27 5.98
N PRO A 603 2.94 4.08 6.11
CA PRO A 603 1.69 3.97 6.88
C PRO A 603 1.88 4.33 8.36
N VAL A 604 3.02 3.94 8.93
CA VAL A 604 3.38 4.28 10.31
C VAL A 604 3.64 5.79 10.45
N GLU A 605 4.34 6.40 9.49
CA GLU A 605 4.57 7.85 9.46
C GLU A 605 3.25 8.64 9.37
N ALA A 606 2.37 8.26 8.44
CA ALA A 606 1.08 8.92 8.25
C ALA A 606 0.20 8.82 9.49
N GLU A 607 0.10 7.62 10.08
CA GLU A 607 -0.69 7.38 11.29
C GLU A 607 -0.09 8.08 12.51
N LEU A 608 1.23 8.20 12.60
CA LEU A 608 1.91 8.95 13.67
C LEU A 608 1.57 10.45 13.56
N VAL A 609 1.71 11.06 12.38
CA VAL A 609 1.39 12.48 12.16
C VAL A 609 -0.09 12.76 12.44
N GLN A 610 -1.00 11.96 11.89
CA GLN A 610 -2.44 12.12 12.15
C GLN A 610 -2.80 11.85 13.63
N GLY A 611 -2.13 10.89 14.25
CA GLY A 611 -2.32 10.53 15.65
C GLY A 611 -1.94 11.64 16.62
N ILE A 612 -0.94 12.47 16.28
CA ILE A 612 -0.56 13.67 17.05
C ILE A 612 -1.72 14.69 17.04
N HIS A 613 -2.30 14.94 15.86
CA HIS A 613 -3.45 15.84 15.75
C HIS A 613 -4.67 15.32 16.53
N ARG A 614 -4.92 14.00 16.51
CA ARG A 614 -5.97 13.37 17.32
C ARG A 614 -5.72 13.53 18.82
N LEU A 615 -4.48 13.34 19.28
CA LEU A 615 -4.11 13.51 20.68
C LEU A 615 -4.41 14.94 21.17
N ALA A 616 -4.04 15.96 20.39
CA ALA A 616 -4.33 17.35 20.70
C ALA A 616 -5.84 17.64 20.79
N ARG A 617 -6.64 17.10 19.85
CA ARG A 617 -8.11 17.25 19.87
C ARG A 617 -8.72 16.59 21.11
N ILE A 618 -8.33 15.36 21.43
CA ILE A 618 -8.82 14.63 22.61
C ILE A 618 -8.52 15.42 23.89
N GLN A 619 -7.31 15.98 24.01
CA GLN A 619 -6.95 16.81 25.16
C GLN A 619 -7.87 18.02 25.31
N GLN A 620 -8.10 18.77 24.23
CA GLN A 620 -8.99 19.93 24.23
C GLN A 620 -10.43 19.53 24.59
N ASP A 621 -10.92 18.42 24.04
CA ASP A 621 -12.27 17.92 24.31
C ASP A 621 -12.43 17.52 25.79
N VAL A 622 -11.47 16.79 26.36
CA VAL A 622 -11.48 16.41 27.79
C VAL A 622 -11.50 17.66 28.68
N LEU A 623 -10.62 18.64 28.42
CA LEU A 623 -10.58 19.88 29.20
C LEU A 623 -11.88 20.68 29.09
N LYS A 624 -12.46 20.77 27.89
CA LYS A 624 -13.75 21.45 27.67
C LYS A 624 -14.88 20.75 28.41
N LYS A 625 -14.95 19.42 28.34
CA LYS A 625 -15.96 18.63 29.05
C LYS A 625 -15.82 18.71 30.56
N ARG A 626 -14.60 18.81 31.09
CA ARG A 626 -14.37 19.10 32.52
C ARG A 626 -15.02 20.40 32.95
N VAL A 627 -14.90 21.46 32.16
CA VAL A 627 -15.53 22.76 32.48
C VAL A 627 -17.06 22.66 32.41
N ILE A 628 -17.60 22.05 31.34
CA ILE A 628 -19.04 21.99 31.09
C ILE A 628 -19.77 21.09 32.10
N LEU A 629 -19.22 19.91 32.39
CA LEU A 629 -19.87 18.89 33.21
C LEU A 629 -19.69 19.13 34.72
N ARG A 630 -18.71 19.94 35.13
CA ARG A 630 -18.40 20.17 36.55
C ARG A 630 -19.60 20.70 37.33
N ALA A 631 -20.21 21.81 36.89
CA ALA A 631 -21.34 22.41 37.61
C ALA A 631 -22.57 21.48 37.71
N PRO A 632 -23.01 20.78 36.64
CA PRO A 632 -24.05 19.75 36.74
C PRO A 632 -23.71 18.63 37.72
N VAL A 633 -22.48 18.11 37.71
CA VAL A 633 -22.05 17.01 38.59
C VAL A 633 -21.98 17.47 40.05
N GLU A 634 -21.44 18.66 40.32
CA GLU A 634 -21.44 19.27 41.65
C GLU A 634 -22.87 19.50 42.16
N LYS A 635 -23.80 19.93 41.30
CA LYS A 635 -25.22 20.06 41.64
C LYS A 635 -25.81 18.71 42.07
N ARG A 636 -25.57 17.63 41.33
CA ARG A 636 -26.06 16.29 41.71
C ARG A 636 -25.41 15.77 43.00
N ALA A 637 -24.13 16.06 43.23
CA ALA A 637 -23.46 15.74 44.48
C ALA A 637 -24.13 16.44 45.68
N ARG A 638 -24.48 17.74 45.52
CA ARG A 638 -25.20 18.52 46.55
C ARG A 638 -26.62 18.00 46.77
N GLU A 639 -27.37 17.69 45.71
CA GLU A 639 -28.72 17.13 45.81
C GLU A 639 -28.72 15.79 46.55
N LEU A 640 -27.75 14.91 46.27
CA LEU A 640 -27.60 13.66 47.00
C LEU A 640 -27.26 13.89 48.48
N ALA A 641 -26.35 14.81 48.75
CA ALA A 641 -25.98 15.14 50.13
C ALA A 641 -27.18 15.74 50.90
N GLN A 642 -28.00 16.59 50.26
CA GLN A 642 -29.25 17.10 50.83
C GLN A 642 -30.27 15.99 51.06
N ALA A 643 -30.52 15.13 50.08
CA ALA A 643 -31.48 14.04 50.22
C ALA A 643 -31.09 13.06 51.34
N ARG A 644 -29.79 12.79 51.51
CA ARG A 644 -29.27 12.01 52.65
C ARG A 644 -29.52 12.72 53.98
N ALA A 645 -29.23 14.01 54.07
CA ALA A 645 -29.48 14.80 55.28
C ALA A 645 -30.99 14.87 55.62
N ASP A 646 -31.85 15.02 54.61
CA ASP A 646 -33.30 15.11 54.76
C ASP A 646 -33.94 13.79 55.18
N TYR A 647 -33.38 12.65 54.76
CA TYR A 647 -33.86 11.33 55.13
C TYR A 647 -33.37 10.88 56.52
N ARG A 648 -32.19 11.34 56.97
CA ARG A 648 -31.57 10.98 58.25
C ARG A 648 -32.51 11.00 59.47
N PRO A 649 -33.44 11.97 59.65
CA PRO A 649 -34.35 11.96 60.80
C PRO A 649 -35.38 10.81 60.82
N PHE A 650 -35.59 10.15 59.67
CA PHE A 650 -36.51 9.02 59.51
C PHE A 650 -35.80 7.67 59.56
N GLU A 651 -34.47 7.67 59.57
CA GLU A 651 -33.64 6.49 59.79
C GLU A 651 -33.80 6.10 61.27
N SER A 652 -34.34 4.93 61.55
CA SER A 652 -34.40 4.44 62.93
C SER A 652 -33.05 3.88 63.35
N ASP A 653 -32.64 4.08 64.62
CA ASP A 653 -31.37 3.53 65.14
C ASP A 653 -31.27 1.99 64.97
N ILE A 654 -32.44 1.33 64.91
CA ILE A 654 -32.59 -0.11 64.66
C ILE A 654 -32.39 -0.45 63.17
N GLU A 655 -32.98 0.30 62.24
CA GLU A 655 -32.73 0.12 60.79
C GLU A 655 -31.27 0.42 60.43
N GLU A 656 -30.64 1.39 61.10
CA GLU A 656 -29.23 1.70 60.92
C GLU A 656 -28.32 0.61 61.48
N ALA A 657 -28.67 0.01 62.64
CA ALA A 657 -27.99 -1.17 63.19
C ALA A 657 -28.12 -2.40 62.27
N ILE A 658 -29.32 -2.68 61.77
CA ILE A 658 -29.59 -3.79 60.83
C ILE A 658 -28.83 -3.56 59.52
N ARG A 659 -28.83 -2.34 58.98
CA ARG A 659 -28.10 -2.00 57.75
C ARG A 659 -26.59 -2.14 57.92
N ARG A 660 -26.03 -1.73 59.06
CA ARG A 660 -24.61 -1.92 59.39
C ARG A 660 -24.24 -3.39 59.54
N GLU A 661 -25.07 -4.22 60.16
CA GLU A 661 -24.85 -5.67 60.24
C GLU A 661 -24.95 -6.35 58.87
N ILE A 662 -25.95 -6.01 58.05
CA ILE A 662 -26.10 -6.54 56.69
C ILE A 662 -24.90 -6.13 55.81
N GLU A 663 -24.43 -4.88 55.89
CA GLU A 663 -23.22 -4.46 55.18
C GLU A 663 -21.96 -5.17 55.69
N ALA A 664 -21.84 -5.42 57.00
CA ALA A 664 -20.73 -6.17 57.57
C ALA A 664 -20.74 -7.64 57.12
N VAL A 665 -21.93 -8.25 57.00
CA VAL A 665 -22.12 -9.61 56.47
C VAL A 665 -21.81 -9.64 54.97
N MET A 666 -22.31 -8.70 54.18
CA MET A 666 -22.03 -8.57 52.74
C MET A 666 -20.53 -8.37 52.46
N ARG A 667 -19.83 -7.53 53.25
CA ARG A 667 -18.37 -7.37 53.12
C ARG A 667 -17.62 -8.65 53.47
N ARG A 668 -18.08 -9.45 54.44
CA ARG A 668 -17.50 -10.77 54.76
C ARG A 668 -17.77 -11.83 53.70
N ILE A 669 -18.91 -11.73 52.99
CA ILE A 669 -19.26 -12.62 51.87
C ILE A 669 -18.47 -12.27 50.61
N ILE A 670 -18.23 -10.98 50.33
CA ILE A 670 -17.45 -10.52 49.17
C ILE A 670 -15.94 -10.72 49.37
N ALA A 671 -15.46 -10.76 50.62
CA ALA A 671 -14.06 -11.03 50.96
C ALA A 671 -13.72 -12.54 51.07
N ARG A 672 -14.71 -13.42 50.98
CA ARG A 672 -14.54 -14.87 50.76
C ARG A 672 -14.72 -15.16 49.27
#